data_AF-A0AAN6PUK2-F1
#
_entry.id   AF-A0AAN6PUK2-F1
#
_cell.length_a   1.000
_cell.length_b   1.000
_cell.length_c   1.000
_cell.angle_alpha   90.00
_cell.angle_beta   90.00
_cell.angle_gamma   90.00
#
_symmetry.space_group_name_H-M   'P 1'
#
loop_
_entity.id
_entity.type
_entity.pdbx_description
1 polymer ?
#
loop_
_entity_poly.entity_id
_entity_poly.type
_entity_poly.pdbx_seq_one_letter_code
_entity_poly.pdbx_strand_id
1 'polypeptide(L)'
;MAATFIASRPRPRPAHTQGTTRCAYTPDGTKLVTVGSNNTIRLYKTGFDGEPTNIDDCQEQNLALATSTSFFVAGAEDGTVSYYSLEHNMFDKFLLRTSLPVRDVAVSPDNKWCAVASDELTVKLVSIADNTKLLTLKEHAKPTKHLSFDPKGSMLALSCTDGVIYVYSLTADHPELIRKIDGVIGRVETESETSCRAAWHPDGRAFAVPTPTRDIQVVSKNDWEKQRVFSNGHDGDITSIAWSPNGALLASAGKDKKLLIWQVKDQTVIARYEYPNVIDVAWHPTKNLASFTTSDGEVFICDEFVPEQFVSHLRLPKQPAPFIHDPLAEIAPNGRRPETNGTGLPLRPRRGSLDSLDDLLDDNLEDEDDGFVVDDDGAGYTLNTARKRPAVDDVFGQRPSKRGNFVQPQLHPSFQPGSTPWRGNRKYLCLNLIGFVWTVDQDSHNTVTVEFYDHEFHRDFHFTDTFLYDKACLTEKGALFSCPPKDNAPAVVFYRPHETWTQRTDWRIELPRGEAVVAMSLSDTFITVTTTGNYVRIYTLFGIPYRLYRPKSTPIVTCASWRDYVLTMGNGPVGPDGMCRLLYTIENIKRDEVCQNEDTVALPEGATVKSVFFSDNGDPCVYDSTGTLLSLLHWRQPSRASWIPLLDTKLLPRLASGRKRETYFPVAVADNKFHCIILKGGDQYPYFPRPLLSEFDFSIPLTSAPAKKPRKTNNNKSEGANDSDQEMLSSPESDDSEEEPTAQQQSPESESLAQTYLQKSLLASQLADLLSSTRSAASQRALLARLEVDIDKALLQMLAVECREGGEERGMRALEIVQLMRDRSGRMVEAAGKIAGRYGRALLGEKIREWGEEVAGGGGGGGAGDGFDEDGDGFD
;
A
#
# COMPACT_ATOMS: atom_id res chain seq x y z
N MET A 1 46.56 1.24 -44.75
CA MET A 1 45.77 0.25 -45.49
C MET A 1 45.79 -1.05 -44.71
N ALA A 2 44.78 -1.30 -43.88
CA ALA A 2 44.67 -2.57 -43.15
C ALA A 2 43.98 -3.59 -44.06
N ALA A 3 44.63 -4.74 -44.27
CA ALA A 3 44.15 -5.82 -45.12
C ALA A 3 42.81 -6.35 -44.58
N THR A 4 41.80 -6.39 -45.46
CA THR A 4 40.49 -7.00 -45.19
C THR A 4 40.67 -8.51 -45.19
N PHE A 5 40.89 -9.10 -44.02
CA PHE A 5 40.88 -10.55 -43.85
C PHE A 5 39.44 -11.05 -44.03
N ILE A 6 39.18 -11.76 -45.13
CA ILE A 6 37.93 -12.49 -45.33
C ILE A 6 38.05 -13.79 -44.54
N ALA A 7 37.83 -13.73 -43.22
CA ALA A 7 37.47 -14.92 -42.46
C ALA A 7 36.18 -15.51 -43.05
N SER A 8 36.06 -16.84 -43.07
CA SER A 8 34.82 -17.51 -43.47
C SER A 8 33.67 -16.91 -42.65
N ARG A 9 32.78 -16.14 -43.29
CA ARG A 9 31.67 -15.48 -42.58
C ARG A 9 30.85 -16.58 -41.89
N PRO A 10 30.85 -16.66 -40.54
CA PRO A 10 30.02 -17.63 -39.83
C PRO A 10 28.57 -17.44 -40.27
N ARG A 11 27.91 -18.57 -40.56
CA ARG A 11 26.52 -18.57 -41.03
C ARG A 11 25.62 -18.06 -39.89
N PRO A 12 24.71 -17.11 -40.16
CA PRO A 12 23.71 -16.72 -39.17
C PRO A 12 22.84 -17.93 -38.82
N ARG A 13 22.64 -18.19 -37.53
CA ARG A 13 21.67 -19.17 -37.06
C ARG A 13 20.45 -18.41 -36.53
N PRO A 14 19.24 -18.60 -37.11
CA PRO A 14 18.04 -18.00 -36.57
C PRO A 14 17.79 -18.58 -35.16
N ALA A 15 17.73 -17.72 -34.15
CA ALA A 15 17.59 -18.04 -32.74
C ALA A 15 16.32 -17.39 -32.15
N HIS A 16 16.31 -16.06 -32.22
CA HIS A 16 15.29 -15.10 -31.85
C HIS A 16 14.12 -14.98 -32.83
N THR A 17 12.98 -14.43 -32.42
CA THR A 17 12.27 -13.45 -33.26
C THR A 17 13.00 -12.11 -33.20
N GLN A 18 12.65 -11.16 -34.08
CA GLN A 18 13.23 -9.82 -34.06
C GLN A 18 12.95 -9.12 -32.71
N GLY A 19 13.98 -8.55 -32.10
CA GLY A 19 13.94 -7.88 -30.80
C GLY A 19 15.25 -8.00 -30.04
N THR A 20 15.23 -7.69 -28.73
CA THR A 20 16.43 -7.78 -27.90
C THR A 20 16.81 -9.24 -27.69
N THR A 21 18.09 -9.54 -27.85
CA THR A 21 18.65 -10.89 -27.68
C THR A 21 19.90 -10.83 -26.81
N ARG A 22 20.11 -11.85 -25.97
CA ARG A 22 21.31 -11.97 -25.12
C ARG A 22 21.92 -13.35 -25.28
N CYS A 23 23.24 -13.42 -25.10
CA CYS A 23 23.95 -14.70 -25.10
C CYS A 23 25.03 -14.76 -24.03
N ALA A 24 25.20 -15.93 -23.43
CA ALA A 24 26.25 -16.17 -22.44
C ALA A 24 26.76 -17.61 -22.52
N TYR A 25 28.08 -17.76 -22.45
CA TYR A 25 28.71 -19.08 -22.29
C TYR A 25 28.60 -19.54 -20.84
N THR A 26 28.48 -20.84 -20.63
CA THR A 26 28.74 -21.43 -19.32
C THR A 26 30.23 -21.24 -18.95
N PRO A 27 30.59 -21.11 -17.66
CA PRO A 27 31.98 -20.87 -17.25
C PRO A 27 32.98 -21.95 -17.70
N ASP A 28 32.51 -23.17 -17.90
CA ASP A 28 33.29 -24.30 -18.46
C ASP A 28 33.40 -24.26 -20.00
N GLY A 29 32.64 -23.40 -20.67
CA GLY A 29 32.59 -23.23 -22.13
C GLY A 29 31.88 -24.36 -22.87
N THR A 30 31.21 -25.29 -22.18
CA THR A 30 30.59 -26.44 -22.83
C THR A 30 29.31 -26.09 -23.58
N LYS A 31 28.55 -25.10 -23.10
CA LYS A 31 27.29 -24.64 -23.69
C LYS A 31 27.27 -23.13 -23.87
N LEU A 32 26.60 -22.68 -24.92
CA LEU A 32 26.18 -21.29 -25.13
C LEU A 32 24.67 -21.23 -24.95
N VAL A 33 24.20 -20.34 -24.07
CA VAL A 33 22.78 -20.08 -23.85
C VAL A 33 22.40 -18.80 -24.59
N THR A 34 21.27 -18.81 -25.31
CA THR A 34 20.70 -17.61 -25.93
C THR A 34 19.24 -17.43 -25.54
N VAL A 35 18.86 -16.19 -25.29
CA VAL A 35 17.50 -15.78 -24.95
C VAL A 35 17.09 -14.58 -25.80
N GLY A 36 15.79 -14.37 -25.99
CA GLY A 36 15.29 -13.20 -26.70
C GLY A 36 13.77 -13.07 -26.67
N SER A 37 13.22 -12.41 -27.69
CA SER A 37 11.81 -12.00 -27.75
C SER A 37 10.77 -13.10 -27.95
N ASN A 38 11.18 -14.34 -28.20
CA ASN A 38 10.27 -15.48 -28.35
C ASN A 38 10.25 -16.35 -27.08
N ASN A 39 9.27 -17.25 -27.01
CA ASN A 39 9.10 -18.17 -25.88
C ASN A 39 10.01 -19.40 -26.02
N THR A 40 11.26 -19.20 -26.46
CA THR A 40 12.23 -20.29 -26.58
C THR A 40 13.61 -19.84 -26.09
N ILE A 41 14.23 -20.63 -25.23
CA ILE A 41 15.65 -20.50 -24.88
C ILE A 41 16.43 -21.56 -25.65
N ARG A 42 17.56 -21.18 -26.25
CA ARG A 42 18.37 -22.11 -27.07
C ARG A 42 19.71 -22.39 -26.43
N LEU A 43 20.04 -23.67 -26.35
CA LEU A 43 21.31 -24.17 -25.84
C LEU A 43 22.12 -24.78 -26.98
N TYR A 44 23.23 -24.13 -27.33
CA TYR A 44 24.18 -24.63 -28.32
C TYR A 44 25.32 -25.33 -27.61
N LYS A 45 25.66 -26.55 -28.05
CA LYS A 45 26.81 -27.27 -27.54
C LYS A 45 28.07 -26.83 -28.29
N THR A 46 29.11 -26.42 -27.56
CA THR A 46 30.36 -25.95 -28.16
C THR A 46 31.03 -27.04 -28.99
N GLY A 47 31.38 -26.72 -30.24
CA GLY A 47 32.00 -27.66 -31.18
C GLY A 47 31.02 -28.67 -31.82
N PHE A 48 29.72 -28.47 -31.64
CA PHE A 48 28.68 -29.24 -32.30
C PHE A 48 27.86 -28.33 -33.23
N ASP A 49 27.80 -28.69 -34.52
CA ASP A 49 27.15 -27.88 -35.55
C ASP A 49 25.66 -28.24 -35.77
N GLY A 50 25.12 -29.18 -34.99
CA GLY A 50 23.71 -29.58 -35.10
C GLY A 50 22.73 -28.58 -34.48
N GLU A 51 21.46 -28.99 -34.46
CA GLU A 51 20.38 -28.18 -33.89
C GLU A 51 20.57 -27.94 -32.39
N PRO A 52 20.23 -26.73 -31.89
CA PRO A 52 20.29 -26.44 -30.46
C PRO A 52 19.24 -27.24 -29.69
N THR A 53 19.50 -27.45 -28.41
CA THR A 53 18.45 -27.90 -27.49
C THR A 53 17.55 -26.71 -27.17
N ASN A 54 16.24 -26.85 -27.39
CA ASN A 54 15.26 -25.83 -27.10
C ASN A 54 14.63 -26.08 -25.73
N ILE A 55 14.43 -25.00 -24.97
CA ILE A 55 13.61 -24.97 -23.75
C ILE A 55 12.44 -24.05 -24.05
N ASP A 56 11.26 -24.65 -24.22
CA ASP A 56 10.03 -23.93 -24.58
C ASP A 56 9.21 -23.52 -23.33
N ASP A 57 9.58 -24.04 -22.16
CA ASP A 57 8.99 -23.66 -20.87
C ASP A 57 9.67 -22.39 -20.30
N CYS A 58 9.47 -21.27 -20.98
CA CYS A 58 10.01 -19.98 -20.57
C CYS A 58 9.05 -18.82 -20.83
N GLN A 59 9.26 -17.71 -20.12
CA GLN A 59 8.47 -16.49 -20.31
C GLN A 59 8.75 -15.86 -21.68
N GLU A 60 7.82 -15.05 -22.15
CA GLU A 60 8.02 -14.23 -23.36
C GLU A 60 9.01 -13.09 -23.06
N GLN A 61 9.72 -12.60 -24.07
CA GLN A 61 10.59 -11.41 -23.96
C GLN A 61 11.65 -11.52 -22.85
N ASN A 62 12.57 -12.48 -22.98
CA ASN A 62 13.71 -12.60 -22.07
C ASN A 62 14.80 -11.58 -22.44
N LEU A 63 14.98 -10.56 -21.60
CA LEU A 63 15.88 -9.42 -21.85
C LEU A 63 17.26 -9.59 -21.20
N ALA A 64 17.37 -10.52 -20.24
CA ALA A 64 18.55 -10.68 -19.39
C ALA A 64 18.93 -12.15 -19.21
N LEU A 65 20.23 -12.43 -19.14
CA LEU A 65 20.78 -13.78 -19.04
C LEU A 65 22.08 -13.80 -18.23
N ALA A 66 22.18 -14.73 -17.29
CA ALA A 66 23.41 -15.05 -16.58
C ALA A 66 23.57 -16.56 -16.42
N THR A 67 24.79 -17.06 -16.60
CA THR A 67 25.10 -18.50 -16.64
C THR A 67 26.02 -18.89 -15.49
N SER A 68 25.84 -20.12 -15.03
CA SER A 68 26.74 -20.83 -14.12
C SER A 68 27.15 -22.16 -14.76
N THR A 69 27.88 -23.00 -14.03
CA THR A 69 28.31 -24.33 -14.51
C THR A 69 27.15 -25.33 -14.53
N SER A 70 26.23 -25.27 -13.57
CA SER A 70 25.12 -26.22 -13.43
C SER A 70 23.73 -25.64 -13.74
N PHE A 71 23.61 -24.31 -13.84
CA PHE A 71 22.34 -23.63 -14.07
C PHE A 71 22.53 -22.34 -14.87
N PHE A 72 21.42 -21.74 -15.31
CA PHE A 72 21.39 -20.36 -15.76
C PHE A 72 20.13 -19.66 -15.27
N VAL A 73 20.17 -18.33 -15.28
CA VAL A 73 19.09 -17.45 -14.87
C VAL A 73 18.70 -16.56 -16.04
N ALA A 74 17.41 -16.48 -16.33
CA ALA A 74 16.85 -15.58 -17.34
C ALA A 74 15.90 -14.57 -16.66
N GLY A 75 15.97 -13.31 -17.09
CA GLY A 75 15.07 -12.25 -16.67
C GLY A 75 14.20 -11.78 -17.83
N ALA A 76 12.90 -11.68 -17.60
CA ALA A 76 11.90 -11.35 -18.61
C ALA A 76 11.29 -9.96 -18.42
N GLU A 77 10.69 -9.45 -19.50
CA GLU A 77 10.02 -8.15 -19.53
C GLU A 77 8.77 -8.12 -18.62
N ASP A 78 8.17 -9.27 -18.33
CA ASP A 78 7.04 -9.40 -17.40
C ASP A 78 7.43 -9.24 -15.91
N GLY A 79 8.71 -8.97 -15.63
CA GLY A 79 9.25 -8.81 -14.28
C GLY A 79 9.73 -10.13 -13.65
N THR A 80 9.61 -11.27 -14.33
CA THR A 80 9.92 -12.58 -13.77
C THR A 80 11.40 -12.95 -13.97
N VAL A 81 12.05 -13.48 -12.93
CA VAL A 81 13.40 -14.04 -12.98
C VAL A 81 13.35 -15.55 -12.74
N SER A 82 13.67 -16.30 -13.78
CA SER A 82 13.53 -17.75 -13.85
C SER A 82 14.89 -18.43 -13.76
N TYR A 83 14.95 -19.56 -13.05
CA TYR A 83 16.13 -20.40 -12.91
C TYR A 83 15.91 -21.74 -13.61
N TYR A 84 16.93 -22.14 -14.38
CA TYR A 84 16.92 -23.30 -15.25
C TYR A 84 18.10 -24.21 -14.94
N SER A 85 17.83 -25.51 -14.84
CA SER A 85 18.88 -26.53 -14.68
C SER A 85 19.55 -26.83 -16.02
N LEU A 86 20.89 -26.71 -16.10
CA LEU A 86 21.65 -27.10 -17.29
C LEU A 86 21.90 -28.62 -17.38
N GLU A 87 21.68 -29.37 -16.30
CA GLU A 87 21.79 -30.83 -16.30
C GLU A 87 20.59 -31.46 -17.03
N HIS A 88 19.39 -30.99 -16.68
CA HIS A 88 18.13 -31.50 -17.23
C HIS A 88 17.60 -30.67 -18.41
N ASN A 89 18.18 -29.49 -18.66
CA ASN A 89 17.72 -28.50 -19.65
C ASN A 89 16.23 -28.17 -19.51
N MET A 90 15.79 -27.84 -18.29
CA MET A 90 14.40 -27.48 -18.01
C MET A 90 14.30 -26.38 -16.96
N PHE A 91 13.15 -25.73 -16.94
CA PHE A 91 12.75 -24.84 -15.86
C PHE A 91 12.75 -25.60 -14.53
N ASP A 92 13.23 -24.96 -13.48
CA ASP A 92 13.24 -25.54 -12.13
C ASP A 92 12.42 -24.66 -11.18
N LYS A 93 12.77 -23.36 -11.05
CA LYS A 93 12.03 -22.45 -10.15
C LYS A 93 12.11 -20.98 -10.57
N PHE A 94 11.18 -20.18 -10.07
CA PHE A 94 11.31 -18.72 -10.07
C PHE A 94 12.22 -18.28 -8.92
N LEU A 95 13.24 -17.48 -9.22
CA LEU A 95 14.14 -16.90 -8.21
C LEU A 95 13.53 -15.66 -7.57
N LEU A 96 12.99 -14.77 -8.39
CA LEU A 96 12.46 -13.50 -7.94
C LEU A 96 11.40 -13.00 -8.93
N ARG A 97 10.41 -12.26 -8.43
CA ARG A 97 9.49 -11.49 -9.26
C ARG A 97 9.61 -10.01 -8.90
N THR A 98 9.79 -9.19 -9.91
CA THR A 98 9.82 -7.73 -9.83
C THR A 98 8.51 -7.16 -10.39
N SER A 99 8.16 -5.94 -10.00
CA SER A 99 6.92 -5.28 -10.40
C SER A 99 7.00 -4.60 -11.77
N LEU A 100 8.22 -4.40 -12.28
CA LEU A 100 8.52 -3.76 -13.54
C LEU A 100 9.51 -4.61 -14.35
N PRO A 101 9.66 -4.39 -15.67
CA PRO A 101 10.49 -5.22 -16.53
C PRO A 101 11.91 -5.43 -16.02
N VAL A 102 12.41 -6.68 -16.09
CA VAL A 102 13.81 -6.99 -15.78
C VAL A 102 14.68 -6.56 -16.95
N ARG A 103 15.69 -5.73 -16.67
CA ARG A 103 16.62 -5.20 -17.69
C ARG A 103 17.95 -5.93 -17.73
N ASP A 104 18.44 -6.39 -16.58
CA ASP A 104 19.67 -7.18 -16.50
C ASP A 104 19.67 -8.10 -15.27
N VAL A 105 20.41 -9.21 -15.37
CA VAL A 105 20.67 -10.13 -14.26
C VAL A 105 22.14 -10.50 -14.25
N ALA A 106 22.71 -10.65 -13.06
CA ALA A 106 24.09 -11.09 -12.91
C ALA A 106 24.18 -12.11 -11.78
N VAL A 107 24.95 -13.18 -11.99
CA VAL A 107 25.22 -14.18 -10.95
C VAL A 107 26.59 -13.89 -10.33
N SER A 108 26.68 -13.99 -9.02
CA SER A 108 27.95 -13.82 -8.30
C SER A 108 28.93 -14.93 -8.67
N PRO A 109 30.25 -14.68 -8.70
CA PRO A 109 31.25 -15.69 -9.07
C PRO A 109 31.25 -16.95 -8.18
N ASP A 110 30.76 -16.84 -6.94
CA ASP A 110 30.60 -17.95 -6.01
C ASP A 110 29.27 -18.71 -6.16
N ASN A 111 28.43 -18.32 -7.14
CA ASN A 111 27.11 -18.87 -7.44
C ASN A 111 26.10 -18.83 -6.28
N LYS A 112 26.30 -17.96 -5.29
CA LYS A 112 25.39 -17.84 -4.15
C LYS A 112 24.30 -16.80 -4.36
N TRP A 113 24.60 -15.71 -5.06
CA TRP A 113 23.71 -14.57 -5.23
C TRP A 113 23.41 -14.31 -6.69
N CYS A 114 22.19 -13.91 -6.98
CA CYS A 114 21.76 -13.36 -8.26
C CYS A 114 21.30 -11.92 -8.04
N ALA A 115 21.99 -10.96 -8.66
CA ALA A 115 21.57 -9.57 -8.69
C ALA A 115 20.60 -9.35 -9.86
N VAL A 116 19.50 -8.66 -9.59
CA VAL A 116 18.40 -8.40 -10.51
C VAL A 116 18.17 -6.90 -10.62
N ALA A 117 18.31 -6.37 -11.82
CA ALA A 117 17.99 -5.00 -12.17
C ALA A 117 16.72 -4.97 -13.00
N SER A 118 15.73 -4.22 -12.54
CA SER A 118 14.50 -3.94 -13.24
C SER A 118 14.34 -2.44 -13.43
N ASP A 119 13.24 -2.03 -14.06
CA ASP A 119 12.86 -0.61 -14.13
C ASP A 119 12.47 -0.03 -12.75
N GLU A 120 12.52 -0.82 -11.68
CA GLU A 120 12.42 -0.34 -10.30
C GLU A 120 13.62 0.54 -9.92
N LEU A 121 13.42 1.45 -8.98
CA LEU A 121 14.49 2.27 -8.38
C LEU A 121 15.29 1.51 -7.31
N THR A 122 15.29 0.18 -7.40
CA THR A 122 16.01 -0.69 -6.48
C THR A 122 16.57 -1.89 -7.23
N VAL A 123 17.75 -2.35 -6.82
CA VAL A 123 18.35 -3.59 -7.32
C VAL A 123 18.25 -4.62 -6.21
N LYS A 124 17.81 -5.81 -6.54
CA LYS A 124 17.57 -6.90 -5.59
C LYS A 124 18.62 -7.99 -5.76
N LEU A 125 19.24 -8.42 -4.67
CA LEU A 125 20.13 -9.59 -4.65
C LEU A 125 19.38 -10.73 -3.97
N VAL A 126 19.12 -11.80 -4.72
CA VAL A 126 18.44 -13.00 -4.22
C VAL A 126 19.42 -14.15 -4.11
N SER A 127 19.35 -14.90 -3.01
CA SER A 127 20.16 -16.11 -2.86
C SER A 127 19.63 -17.22 -3.77
N ILE A 128 20.54 -17.85 -4.51
CA ILE A 128 20.21 -18.91 -5.48
C ILE A 128 19.78 -20.20 -4.77
N ALA A 129 20.43 -20.52 -3.63
CA ALA A 129 20.11 -21.68 -2.83
C ALA A 129 18.76 -21.52 -2.10
N ASP A 130 18.49 -20.32 -1.60
CA ASP A 130 17.32 -19.99 -0.78
C ASP A 130 16.72 -18.66 -1.23
N ASN A 131 15.65 -18.74 -2.03
CA ASN A 131 15.01 -17.57 -2.63
C ASN A 131 14.27 -16.67 -1.62
N THR A 132 14.21 -17.06 -0.34
CA THR A 132 13.67 -16.20 0.74
C THR A 132 14.68 -15.16 1.22
N LYS A 133 15.98 -15.39 1.00
CA LYS A 133 17.02 -14.42 1.35
C LYS A 133 17.19 -13.38 0.26
N LEU A 134 16.73 -12.17 0.56
CA LEU A 134 16.74 -11.03 -0.34
C LEU A 134 17.46 -9.84 0.31
N LEU A 135 18.45 -9.28 -0.38
CA LEU A 135 19.06 -8.00 -0.06
C LEU A 135 18.59 -6.97 -1.08
N THR A 136 18.34 -5.72 -0.67
CA THR A 136 17.84 -4.66 -1.55
C THR A 136 18.77 -3.44 -1.51
N LEU A 137 19.20 -2.98 -2.68
CA LEU A 137 20.03 -1.79 -2.88
C LEU A 137 19.12 -0.63 -3.29
N LYS A 138 19.03 0.43 -2.47
CA LYS A 138 18.02 1.50 -2.63
C LYS A 138 18.57 2.91 -2.92
N GLU A 139 19.88 3.10 -2.97
CA GLU A 139 20.45 4.47 -2.99
C GLU A 139 20.58 5.10 -4.38
N HIS A 140 20.21 4.39 -5.45
CA HIS A 140 20.24 4.93 -6.82
C HIS A 140 18.92 5.63 -7.19
N ALA A 141 19.00 6.80 -7.82
CA ALA A 141 17.85 7.66 -8.07
C ALA A 141 17.05 7.30 -9.34
N LYS A 142 17.64 6.51 -10.25
CA LYS A 142 17.05 6.11 -11.54
C LYS A 142 17.26 4.62 -11.82
N PRO A 143 16.42 4.02 -12.68
CA PRO A 143 16.50 2.59 -12.97
C PRO A 143 17.89 2.15 -13.44
N THR A 144 18.28 0.95 -13.00
CA THR A 144 19.55 0.33 -13.38
C THR A 144 19.36 -0.45 -14.68
N LYS A 145 20.14 -0.11 -15.71
CA LYS A 145 20.07 -0.82 -17.01
C LYS A 145 20.98 -2.04 -17.04
N HIS A 146 22.16 -1.97 -16.41
CA HIS A 146 23.13 -3.06 -16.43
C HIS A 146 23.74 -3.36 -15.06
N LEU A 147 24.04 -4.64 -14.84
CA LEU A 147 24.68 -5.18 -13.65
C LEU A 147 26.00 -5.87 -13.98
N SER A 148 26.99 -5.69 -13.12
CA SER A 148 28.23 -6.45 -13.22
C SER A 148 28.92 -6.64 -11.87
N PHE A 149 29.12 -7.90 -11.48
CA PHE A 149 29.97 -8.26 -10.35
C PHE A 149 31.44 -8.13 -10.72
N ASP A 150 32.26 -7.72 -9.76
CA ASP A 150 33.70 -7.85 -9.93
C ASP A 150 34.12 -9.33 -9.95
N PRO A 151 35.26 -9.70 -10.54
CA PRO A 151 35.67 -11.10 -10.70
C PRO A 151 35.84 -11.85 -9.38
N LYS A 152 35.99 -11.14 -8.26
CA LYS A 152 36.08 -11.71 -6.91
C LYS A 152 34.71 -11.87 -6.21
N GLY A 153 33.65 -11.24 -6.72
CA GLY A 153 32.32 -11.20 -6.09
C GLY A 153 32.21 -10.28 -4.88
N SER A 154 33.24 -9.46 -4.62
CA SER A 154 33.31 -8.50 -3.51
C SER A 154 32.55 -7.20 -3.77
N MET A 155 32.35 -6.83 -5.03
CA MET A 155 31.67 -5.59 -5.42
C MET A 155 30.68 -5.81 -6.55
N LEU A 156 29.64 -4.98 -6.57
CA LEU A 156 28.63 -4.94 -7.62
C LEU A 156 28.53 -3.52 -8.19
N ALA A 157 28.70 -3.39 -9.51
CA ALA A 157 28.50 -2.14 -10.23
C ALA A 157 27.10 -2.10 -10.84
N LEU A 158 26.36 -1.03 -10.54
CA LEU A 158 25.04 -0.72 -11.09
C LEU A 158 25.19 0.43 -12.07
N SER A 159 24.87 0.20 -13.35
CA SER A 159 24.92 1.25 -14.37
C SER A 159 23.51 1.81 -14.61
N CYS A 160 23.25 3.02 -14.12
CA CYS A 160 21.93 3.64 -14.11
C CYS A 160 21.68 4.50 -15.35
N THR A 161 20.40 4.69 -15.66
CA THR A 161 19.92 5.43 -16.84
C THR A 161 20.17 6.94 -16.79
N ASP A 162 20.45 7.50 -15.60
CA ASP A 162 20.84 8.91 -15.40
C ASP A 162 22.29 9.23 -15.79
N GLY A 163 23.07 8.23 -16.20
CA GLY A 163 24.49 8.39 -16.53
C GLY A 163 25.41 8.22 -15.32
N VAL A 164 24.90 7.64 -14.23
CA VAL A 164 25.68 7.39 -13.01
C VAL A 164 25.93 5.90 -12.83
N ILE A 165 27.15 5.55 -12.39
CA ILE A 165 27.49 4.21 -11.92
C ILE A 165 27.57 4.22 -10.39
N TYR A 166 26.81 3.34 -9.77
CA TYR A 166 26.85 3.11 -8.32
C TYR A 166 27.62 1.81 -8.06
N VAL A 167 28.57 1.84 -7.13
CA VAL A 167 29.37 0.66 -6.77
C VAL A 167 29.16 0.29 -5.31
N TYR A 168 28.66 -0.93 -5.09
CA TYR A 168 28.35 -1.47 -3.77
C TYR A 168 29.41 -2.49 -3.33
N SER A 169 29.74 -2.47 -2.04
CA SER A 169 30.47 -3.54 -1.35
C SER A 169 29.51 -4.65 -0.96
N LEU A 170 29.92 -5.90 -1.16
CA LEU A 170 29.19 -7.10 -0.73
C LEU A 170 29.98 -7.92 0.30
N THR A 171 30.99 -7.33 0.94
CA THR A 171 31.84 -8.02 1.93
C THR A 171 31.19 -8.11 3.31
N ALA A 172 30.27 -7.21 3.63
CA ALA A 172 29.51 -7.20 4.87
C ALA A 172 28.14 -7.89 4.68
N ASP A 173 27.48 -8.25 5.78
CA ASP A 173 26.14 -8.84 5.78
C ASP A 173 25.08 -7.90 5.17
N HIS A 174 25.36 -6.59 5.18
CA HIS A 174 24.57 -5.56 4.54
C HIS A 174 25.38 -4.90 3.41
N PRO A 175 24.84 -4.82 2.18
CA PRO A 175 25.51 -4.13 1.09
C PRO A 175 25.65 -2.63 1.38
N GLU A 176 26.84 -2.08 1.17
CA GLU A 176 27.14 -0.67 1.41
C GLU A 176 27.53 0.03 0.11
N LEU A 177 27.05 1.25 -0.13
CA LEU A 177 27.50 2.05 -1.27
C LEU A 177 28.90 2.60 -1.00
N ILE A 178 29.88 2.20 -1.80
CA ILE A 178 31.26 2.69 -1.69
C ILE A 178 31.45 3.95 -2.54
N ARG A 179 30.85 3.98 -3.74
CA ARG A 179 31.12 5.06 -4.69
C ARG A 179 29.96 5.34 -5.64
N LYS A 180 29.76 6.64 -5.90
CA LYS A 180 28.98 7.18 -7.01
C LYS A 180 29.94 7.79 -8.05
N ILE A 181 29.87 7.32 -9.29
CA ILE A 181 30.72 7.75 -10.40
C ILE A 181 29.82 8.40 -11.45
N ASP A 182 29.98 9.70 -11.65
CA ASP A 182 29.21 10.52 -12.59
C ASP A 182 30.12 11.05 -13.71
N GLY A 183 29.55 11.35 -14.87
CA GLY A 183 30.28 11.94 -16.00
C GLY A 183 31.22 11.00 -16.75
N VAL A 184 30.98 9.68 -16.67
CA VAL A 184 31.72 8.67 -17.46
C VAL A 184 30.83 8.01 -18.50
N ILE A 185 29.61 7.59 -18.14
CA ILE A 185 28.61 7.04 -19.05
C ILE A 185 27.56 8.11 -19.41
N GLY A 186 26.88 7.91 -20.53
CA GLY A 186 25.78 8.80 -20.96
C GLY A 186 24.46 8.47 -20.30
N ARG A 187 23.52 9.42 -20.38
CA ARG A 187 22.10 9.15 -20.11
C ARG A 187 21.54 8.28 -21.22
N VAL A 188 20.88 7.19 -20.83
CA VAL A 188 20.35 6.19 -21.78
C VAL A 188 18.97 5.76 -21.28
N GLU A 189 18.04 5.57 -22.20
CA GLU A 189 16.72 5.01 -21.89
C GLU A 189 16.80 3.50 -21.60
N THR A 190 15.87 2.98 -20.80
CA THR A 190 15.84 1.56 -20.38
C THR A 190 15.74 0.60 -21.58
N GLU A 191 15.03 0.99 -22.64
CA GLU A 191 14.80 0.19 -23.86
C GLU A 191 15.86 0.38 -24.96
N SER A 192 16.75 1.37 -24.82
CA SER A 192 17.77 1.64 -25.85
C SER A 192 18.73 0.45 -26.02
N GLU A 193 19.09 0.13 -27.26
CA GLU A 193 20.13 -0.87 -27.58
C GLU A 193 21.55 -0.42 -27.18
N THR A 194 21.74 0.87 -26.86
CA THR A 194 23.04 1.40 -26.43
C THR A 194 23.42 0.82 -25.06
N SER A 195 24.63 0.27 -24.95
CA SER A 195 25.13 -0.22 -23.68
C SER A 195 25.60 0.93 -22.79
N CYS A 196 25.38 0.79 -21.50
CA CYS A 196 26.08 1.55 -20.47
C CYS A 196 26.78 0.62 -19.46
N ARG A 197 27.04 -0.64 -19.84
CA ARG A 197 27.54 -1.69 -18.94
C ARG A 197 28.96 -1.38 -18.47
N ALA A 198 29.18 -1.44 -17.16
CA ALA A 198 30.51 -1.54 -16.56
C ALA A 198 31.06 -2.97 -16.71
N ALA A 199 31.88 -3.21 -17.73
CA ALA A 199 32.51 -4.50 -17.97
C ALA A 199 33.81 -4.64 -17.16
N TRP A 200 33.77 -5.41 -16.07
CA TRP A 200 34.96 -5.65 -15.25
C TRP A 200 36.06 -6.35 -16.02
N HIS A 201 37.29 -5.82 -15.90
CA HIS A 201 38.47 -6.48 -16.39
C HIS A 201 38.70 -7.78 -15.61
N PRO A 202 39.16 -8.90 -16.21
CA PRO A 202 39.34 -10.16 -15.50
C PRO A 202 40.24 -10.06 -14.26
N ASP A 203 41.22 -9.15 -14.30
CA ASP A 203 42.11 -8.84 -13.16
C ASP A 203 41.39 -8.25 -11.93
N GLY A 204 40.20 -7.69 -12.11
CA GLY A 204 39.37 -7.13 -11.05
C GLY A 204 39.88 -5.81 -10.48
N ARG A 205 40.91 -5.21 -11.09
CA ARG A 205 41.47 -3.91 -10.69
C ARG A 205 40.82 -2.71 -11.39
N ALA A 206 40.07 -2.94 -12.47
CA ALA A 206 39.42 -1.91 -13.27
C ALA A 206 38.20 -2.46 -14.01
N PHE A 207 37.38 -1.58 -14.56
CA PHE A 207 36.29 -1.92 -15.49
C PHE A 207 36.28 -0.95 -16.69
N ALA A 208 35.77 -1.41 -17.82
CA ALA A 208 35.57 -0.59 -19.02
C ALA A 208 34.10 -0.18 -19.15
N VAL A 209 33.85 1.01 -19.66
CA VAL A 209 32.53 1.55 -19.93
C VAL A 209 32.50 2.28 -21.28
N PRO A 210 31.41 2.17 -22.05
CA PRO A 210 31.21 2.99 -23.24
C PRO A 210 30.86 4.43 -22.83
N THR A 211 31.49 5.41 -23.48
CA THR A 211 31.26 6.84 -23.22
C THR A 211 30.26 7.43 -24.23
N PRO A 212 29.65 8.60 -23.93
CA PRO A 212 28.85 9.35 -24.90
C PRO A 212 29.62 9.75 -26.17
N THR A 213 30.95 9.81 -26.09
CA THR A 213 31.84 10.12 -27.21
C THR A 213 32.11 8.93 -28.12
N ARG A 214 31.47 7.76 -27.86
CA ARG A 214 31.64 6.50 -28.61
C ARG A 214 33.03 5.88 -28.46
N ASP A 215 33.73 6.27 -27.40
CA ASP A 215 34.98 5.65 -26.96
C ASP A 215 34.69 4.66 -25.83
N ILE A 216 35.69 3.87 -25.45
CA ILE A 216 35.61 2.98 -24.29
C ILE A 216 36.60 3.46 -23.25
N GLN A 217 36.10 3.94 -22.11
CA GLN A 217 36.90 4.43 -20.99
C GLN A 217 37.13 3.32 -19.98
N VAL A 218 38.38 3.15 -19.55
CA VAL A 218 38.73 2.27 -18.42
C VAL A 218 38.74 3.11 -17.15
N VAL A 219 38.13 2.60 -16.08
CA VAL A 219 38.05 3.22 -14.76
C VAL A 219 38.65 2.28 -13.73
N SER A 220 39.52 2.81 -12.88
CA SER A 220 40.20 2.08 -11.81
C SER A 220 39.25 1.75 -10.66
N LYS A 221 39.45 0.60 -10.01
CA LYS A 221 38.65 0.17 -8.83
C LYS A 221 39.02 0.92 -7.55
N ASN A 222 40.29 1.30 -7.37
CA ASN A 222 40.79 1.75 -6.06
C ASN A 222 40.60 3.27 -5.86
N ASP A 223 40.96 4.06 -6.87
CA ASP A 223 40.90 5.52 -6.86
C ASP A 223 39.74 6.08 -7.71
N TRP A 224 39.05 5.22 -8.47
CA TRP A 224 37.94 5.59 -9.36
C TRP A 224 38.32 6.57 -10.47
N GLU A 225 39.61 6.68 -10.78
CA GLU A 225 40.11 7.58 -11.82
C GLU A 225 39.96 7.00 -13.22
N LYS A 226 39.83 7.91 -14.20
CA LYS A 226 39.83 7.59 -15.63
C LYS A 226 41.25 7.19 -16.05
N GLN A 227 41.39 5.97 -16.53
CA GLN A 227 42.64 5.37 -17.00
C GLN A 227 42.72 5.44 -18.54
N ARG A 228 43.27 4.40 -19.17
CA ARG A 228 43.40 4.32 -20.62
C ARG A 228 42.04 4.33 -21.34
N VAL A 229 42.05 4.76 -22.60
CA VAL A 229 40.86 4.92 -23.43
C VAL A 229 41.05 4.22 -24.77
N PHE A 230 40.05 3.47 -25.23
CA PHE A 230 40.02 2.96 -26.59
C PHE A 230 39.23 3.93 -27.46
N SER A 231 39.94 4.75 -28.24
CA SER A 231 39.35 5.86 -29.00
C SER A 231 39.33 5.63 -30.51
N ASN A 232 38.47 6.37 -31.21
CA ASN A 232 38.41 6.43 -32.68
C ASN A 232 38.15 5.08 -33.37
N GLY A 233 37.39 4.18 -32.74
CA GLY A 233 37.00 2.90 -33.33
C GLY A 233 35.62 2.90 -33.97
N HIS A 234 34.62 3.37 -33.20
CA HIS A 234 33.21 3.36 -33.57
C HIS A 234 32.72 4.75 -33.98
N ASP A 235 31.90 4.78 -35.04
CA ASP A 235 31.22 6.00 -35.53
C ASP A 235 29.77 6.08 -35.03
N GLY A 236 29.31 5.11 -34.24
CA GLY A 236 27.97 5.02 -33.68
C GLY A 236 28.01 4.56 -32.22
N ASP A 237 26.87 4.58 -31.56
CA ASP A 237 26.79 4.19 -30.15
C ASP A 237 27.16 2.72 -29.96
N ILE A 238 27.90 2.44 -28.90
CA ILE A 238 28.39 1.10 -28.57
C ILE A 238 27.26 0.30 -27.91
N THR A 239 26.96 -0.89 -28.45
CA THR A 239 25.87 -1.77 -28.03
C THR A 239 26.33 -2.91 -27.12
N SER A 240 27.59 -3.33 -27.20
CA SER A 240 28.17 -4.33 -26.30
C SER A 240 29.69 -4.20 -26.21
N ILE A 241 30.23 -4.54 -25.04
CA ILE A 241 31.67 -4.64 -24.77
C ILE A 241 31.95 -5.90 -23.95
N ALA A 242 33.01 -6.64 -24.29
CA ALA A 242 33.38 -7.86 -23.59
C ALA A 242 34.89 -8.08 -23.59
N TRP A 243 35.49 -8.24 -22.40
CA TRP A 243 36.89 -8.61 -22.26
C TRP A 243 37.11 -10.06 -22.63
N SER A 244 38.24 -10.34 -23.29
CA SER A 244 38.75 -11.71 -23.39
C SER A 244 39.04 -12.29 -21.99
N PRO A 245 38.98 -13.62 -21.80
CA PRO A 245 39.12 -14.24 -20.47
C PRO A 245 40.44 -13.91 -19.74
N ASN A 246 41.51 -13.62 -20.49
CA ASN A 246 42.80 -13.23 -19.94
C ASN A 246 43.01 -11.71 -19.88
N GLY A 247 42.09 -10.89 -20.41
CA GLY A 247 42.18 -9.42 -20.42
C GLY A 247 43.16 -8.84 -21.45
N ALA A 248 43.74 -9.66 -22.33
CA ALA A 248 44.68 -9.18 -23.35
C ALA A 248 43.99 -8.45 -24.52
N LEU A 249 42.74 -8.81 -24.78
CA LEU A 249 41.88 -8.29 -25.83
C LEU A 249 40.53 -7.81 -25.28
N LEU A 250 39.92 -6.85 -25.97
CA LEU A 250 38.57 -6.35 -25.73
C LEU A 250 37.77 -6.41 -27.04
N ALA A 251 36.58 -6.99 -27.02
CA ALA A 251 35.63 -6.90 -28.14
C ALA A 251 34.63 -5.77 -27.90
N SER A 252 34.28 -5.04 -28.95
CA SER A 252 33.21 -4.05 -28.91
C SER A 252 32.34 -4.09 -30.17
N ALA A 253 31.05 -3.86 -30.00
CA ALA A 253 30.05 -3.78 -31.06
C ALA A 253 29.36 -2.41 -31.03
N GLY A 254 28.96 -1.88 -32.19
CA GLY A 254 28.27 -0.61 -32.27
C GLY A 254 27.21 -0.53 -33.35
N LYS A 255 26.33 0.48 -33.25
CA LYS A 255 25.29 0.80 -34.25
C LYS A 255 25.85 1.19 -35.61
N ASP A 256 27.16 1.44 -35.70
CA ASP A 256 27.89 1.66 -36.95
C ASP A 256 28.18 0.37 -37.73
N LYS A 257 27.57 -0.76 -37.32
CA LYS A 257 27.71 -2.09 -37.92
C LYS A 257 29.12 -2.67 -37.79
N LYS A 258 29.97 -2.09 -36.95
CA LYS A 258 31.32 -2.59 -36.71
C LYS A 258 31.33 -3.45 -35.45
N LEU A 259 32.03 -4.57 -35.56
CA LEU A 259 32.49 -5.37 -34.45
C LEU A 259 34.03 -5.30 -34.45
N LEU A 260 34.62 -4.73 -33.41
CA LEU A 260 36.05 -4.46 -33.31
C LEU A 260 36.68 -5.33 -32.24
N ILE A 261 37.90 -5.80 -32.51
CA ILE A 261 38.77 -6.43 -31.52
C ILE A 261 39.93 -5.49 -31.26
N TRP A 262 40.10 -5.11 -30.01
CA TRP A 262 41.13 -4.22 -29.52
C TRP A 262 42.23 -4.99 -28.81
N GLN A 263 43.47 -4.62 -29.07
CA GLN A 263 44.59 -5.04 -28.25
C GLN A 263 44.75 -4.08 -27.07
N VAL A 264 44.73 -4.62 -25.85
CA VAL A 264 44.63 -3.84 -24.62
C VAL A 264 45.93 -3.09 -24.30
N LYS A 265 47.07 -3.70 -24.64
CA LYS A 265 48.39 -3.12 -24.42
C LYS A 265 48.63 -1.86 -25.25
N ASP A 266 48.21 -1.88 -26.52
CA ASP A 266 48.52 -0.82 -27.48
C ASP A 266 47.30 0.08 -27.77
N GLN A 267 46.10 -0.29 -27.29
CA GLN A 267 44.82 0.38 -27.53
C GLN A 267 44.46 0.49 -29.03
N THR A 268 44.98 -0.41 -29.86
CA THR A 268 44.75 -0.45 -31.30
C THR A 268 43.74 -1.51 -31.69
N VAL A 269 42.95 -1.23 -32.73
CA VAL A 269 42.08 -2.22 -33.37
C VAL A 269 42.92 -3.21 -34.18
N ILE A 270 42.84 -4.50 -33.84
CA ILE A 270 43.57 -5.58 -34.53
C ILE A 270 42.69 -6.36 -35.52
N ALA A 271 41.36 -6.34 -35.33
CA ALA A 271 40.41 -6.93 -36.26
C ALA A 271 39.13 -6.09 -36.33
N ARG A 272 38.52 -6.06 -37.51
CA ARG A 272 37.24 -5.39 -37.77
C ARG A 272 36.36 -6.33 -38.58
N TYR A 273 35.17 -6.58 -38.07
CA TYR A 273 34.10 -7.31 -38.75
C TYR A 273 32.91 -6.37 -38.97
N GLU A 274 32.15 -6.62 -40.03
CA GLU A 274 30.98 -5.83 -40.38
C GLU A 274 29.73 -6.68 -40.20
N TYR A 275 29.00 -6.42 -39.11
CA TYR A 275 27.76 -7.09 -38.76
C TYR A 275 26.76 -6.02 -38.30
N PRO A 276 25.59 -5.91 -38.95
CA PRO A 276 24.56 -4.99 -38.50
C PRO A 276 23.94 -5.45 -37.18
N ASN A 277 23.40 -4.49 -36.43
CA ASN A 277 22.43 -4.75 -35.36
C ASN A 277 22.92 -5.68 -34.23
N VAL A 278 24.23 -5.76 -33.95
CA VAL A 278 24.76 -6.60 -32.86
C VAL A 278 24.33 -6.03 -31.50
N ILE A 279 23.75 -6.88 -30.64
CA ILE A 279 23.22 -6.51 -29.32
C ILE A 279 24.09 -7.01 -28.17
N ASP A 280 24.66 -8.21 -28.28
CA ASP A 280 25.47 -8.79 -27.21
C ASP A 280 26.62 -9.64 -27.76
N VAL A 281 27.74 -9.66 -27.05
CA VAL A 281 28.98 -10.35 -27.45
C VAL A 281 29.54 -11.11 -26.26
N ALA A 282 29.79 -12.41 -26.43
CA ALA A 282 30.31 -13.29 -25.41
C ALA A 282 31.55 -14.05 -25.90
N TRP A 283 32.66 -13.93 -25.17
CA TRP A 283 33.86 -14.73 -25.39
C TRP A 283 33.69 -16.13 -24.81
N HIS A 284 34.17 -17.14 -25.52
CA HIS A 284 34.35 -18.45 -24.93
C HIS A 284 35.50 -18.42 -23.90
N PRO A 285 35.39 -19.12 -22.76
CA PRO A 285 36.35 -19.00 -21.65
C PRO A 285 37.79 -19.49 -21.96
N THR A 286 37.97 -20.43 -22.89
CA THR A 286 39.31 -21.01 -23.19
C THR A 286 39.72 -21.05 -24.66
N LYS A 287 38.80 -21.36 -25.59
CA LYS A 287 39.03 -21.43 -27.04
C LYS A 287 39.01 -20.06 -27.72
N ASN A 288 39.65 -19.95 -28.89
CA ASN A 288 39.52 -18.81 -29.80
C ASN A 288 38.14 -18.84 -30.51
N LEU A 289 37.11 -18.56 -29.73
CA LEU A 289 35.71 -18.63 -30.12
C LEU A 289 34.99 -17.47 -29.43
N ALA A 290 34.16 -16.75 -30.17
CA ALA A 290 33.22 -15.80 -29.60
C ALA A 290 31.88 -15.94 -30.30
N SER A 291 30.81 -15.67 -29.55
CA SER A 291 29.46 -15.62 -30.08
C SER A 291 28.86 -14.25 -29.88
N PHE A 292 27.98 -13.85 -30.79
CA PHE A 292 27.24 -12.61 -30.65
C PHE A 292 25.83 -12.77 -31.20
N THR A 293 24.91 -11.97 -30.69
CA THR A 293 23.50 -11.95 -31.12
C THR A 293 23.13 -10.62 -31.75
N THR A 294 22.13 -10.63 -32.63
CA THR A 294 21.63 -9.44 -33.32
C THR A 294 20.18 -9.13 -32.96
N SER A 295 19.73 -7.89 -33.21
CA SER A 295 18.32 -7.52 -33.01
C SER A 295 17.38 -8.17 -34.03
N ASP A 296 17.92 -8.72 -35.12
CA ASP A 296 17.17 -9.53 -36.09
C ASP A 296 16.87 -10.95 -35.58
N GLY A 297 17.34 -11.30 -34.37
CA GLY A 297 17.12 -12.61 -33.78
C GLY A 297 18.12 -13.67 -34.21
N GLU A 298 19.27 -13.29 -34.74
CA GLU A 298 20.29 -14.25 -35.18
C GLU A 298 21.37 -14.42 -34.10
N VAL A 299 21.92 -15.63 -34.01
CA VAL A 299 23.16 -15.89 -33.27
C VAL A 299 24.26 -16.29 -34.25
N PHE A 300 25.43 -15.68 -34.07
CA PHE A 300 26.65 -16.03 -34.77
C PHE A 300 27.59 -16.70 -33.80
N ILE A 301 28.04 -17.91 -34.14
CA ILE A 301 29.07 -18.64 -33.41
C ILE A 301 30.32 -18.61 -34.27
N CYS A 302 31.32 -17.84 -33.86
CA CYS A 302 32.48 -17.51 -34.66
C CYS A 302 33.70 -18.28 -34.16
N ASP A 303 33.99 -19.40 -34.81
CA ASP A 303 35.30 -20.03 -34.68
C ASP A 303 36.37 -19.11 -35.27
N GLU A 304 37.58 -19.14 -34.69
CA GLU A 304 38.70 -18.29 -35.11
C GLU A 304 38.42 -16.78 -35.03
N PHE A 305 37.67 -16.37 -34.00
CA PHE A 305 37.25 -14.99 -33.83
C PHE A 305 38.41 -13.98 -33.81
N VAL A 306 39.55 -14.37 -33.22
CA VAL A 306 40.80 -13.61 -33.31
C VAL A 306 41.65 -14.14 -34.47
N PRO A 307 42.15 -13.28 -35.38
CA PRO A 307 42.99 -13.70 -36.48
C PRO A 307 44.24 -14.47 -36.01
N GLU A 308 44.68 -15.48 -36.77
CA GLU A 308 45.79 -16.38 -36.41
C GLU A 308 47.04 -15.65 -35.88
N GLN A 309 47.37 -14.49 -36.47
CA GLN A 309 48.52 -13.65 -36.11
C GLN A 309 48.48 -13.18 -34.65
N PHE A 310 47.28 -13.00 -34.09
CA PHE A 310 47.04 -12.48 -32.76
C PHE A 310 46.53 -13.54 -31.77
N VAL A 311 46.40 -14.81 -32.19
CA VAL A 311 45.95 -15.91 -31.32
C VAL A 311 46.90 -16.15 -30.14
N SER A 312 48.19 -15.81 -30.29
CA SER A 312 49.16 -15.84 -29.20
C SER A 312 48.73 -14.96 -28.01
N HIS A 313 48.01 -13.86 -28.25
CA HIS A 313 47.50 -12.99 -27.19
C HIS A 313 46.43 -13.65 -26.33
N LEU A 314 45.62 -14.57 -26.86
CA LEU A 314 44.63 -15.34 -26.07
C LEU A 314 45.30 -16.40 -25.18
N ARG A 315 46.51 -16.85 -25.52
CA ARG A 315 47.27 -17.84 -24.74
C ARG A 315 48.12 -17.21 -23.64
N LEU A 316 48.18 -15.88 -23.57
CA LEU A 316 48.88 -15.19 -22.50
C LEU A 316 48.23 -15.50 -21.14
N PRO A 317 49.02 -15.53 -20.04
CA PRO A 317 48.45 -15.53 -18.70
C PRO A 317 47.61 -14.27 -18.50
N LYS A 318 46.78 -14.26 -17.46
CA LYS A 318 45.96 -13.12 -17.07
C LYS A 318 46.79 -11.82 -17.09
N GLN A 319 46.44 -10.91 -17.99
CA GLN A 319 47.11 -9.64 -18.17
C GLN A 319 46.64 -8.63 -17.12
N PRO A 320 47.47 -7.66 -16.72
CA PRO A 320 47.04 -6.58 -15.85
C PRO A 320 46.07 -5.64 -16.58
N ALA A 321 45.19 -4.98 -15.82
CA ALA A 321 44.30 -3.97 -16.38
C ALA A 321 45.09 -2.77 -16.97
N PRO A 322 44.57 -2.10 -18.01
CA PRO A 322 45.28 -1.03 -18.70
C PRO A 322 45.25 0.29 -17.91
N PHE A 323 46.21 0.47 -17.01
CA PHE A 323 46.44 1.72 -16.27
C PHE A 323 47.34 2.71 -17.02
N ILE A 324 47.22 4.00 -16.70
CA ILE A 324 48.19 5.04 -17.13
C ILE A 324 49.51 4.86 -16.36
N HIS A 325 49.39 4.68 -15.05
CA HIS A 325 50.47 4.30 -14.14
C HIS A 325 50.00 3.08 -13.33
N ASP A 326 50.74 1.97 -13.38
CA ASP A 326 50.39 0.78 -12.62
C ASP A 326 51.00 0.86 -11.21
N PRO A 327 50.22 1.09 -10.14
CA PRO A 327 50.74 1.18 -8.77
C PRO A 327 51.38 -0.12 -8.26
N LEU A 328 51.15 -1.27 -8.92
CA LEU A 328 51.78 -2.55 -8.58
C LEU A 328 53.03 -2.84 -9.43
N ALA A 329 53.29 -2.09 -10.50
CA ALA A 329 54.49 -2.28 -11.33
C ALA A 329 55.76 -1.80 -10.62
N GLU A 330 55.65 -0.89 -9.65
CA GLU A 330 56.80 -0.40 -8.84
C GLU A 330 57.14 -1.32 -7.65
N ILE A 331 56.26 -2.27 -7.29
CA ILE A 331 56.41 -3.15 -6.12
C ILE A 331 57.00 -4.52 -6.50
N ALA A 332 57.39 -4.74 -7.76
CA ALA A 332 58.12 -5.95 -8.15
C ALA A 332 59.64 -5.74 -8.08
N PRO A 333 60.36 -6.22 -7.04
CA PRO A 333 61.81 -6.30 -7.12
C PRO A 333 62.22 -7.57 -7.89
N ASN A 334 63.23 -7.42 -8.75
CA ASN A 334 64.02 -8.45 -9.42
C ASN A 334 63.46 -9.11 -10.70
N GLY A 335 63.47 -8.35 -11.78
CA GLY A 335 63.58 -8.87 -13.16
C GLY A 335 64.55 -7.99 -13.96
N ARG A 336 65.78 -8.47 -14.16
CA ARG A 336 66.91 -7.79 -14.83
C ARG A 336 66.51 -6.93 -16.05
N ARG A 337 66.96 -5.67 -16.07
CA ARG A 337 67.27 -4.94 -17.31
C ARG A 337 68.80 -4.75 -17.41
N PRO A 338 69.39 -4.81 -18.62
CA PRO A 338 70.83 -4.74 -18.79
C PRO A 338 71.36 -3.33 -18.56
N GLU A 339 72.57 -3.28 -18.02
CA GLU A 339 73.33 -2.08 -17.68
C GLU A 339 73.56 -1.16 -18.87
N THR A 340 73.49 0.15 -18.62
CA THR A 340 74.32 1.13 -19.33
C THR A 340 74.96 2.09 -18.32
N ASN A 341 76.24 2.34 -18.56
CA ASN A 341 77.24 2.89 -17.66
C ASN A 341 77.04 4.37 -17.29
N GLY A 342 77.46 4.73 -16.06
CA GLY A 342 77.76 6.12 -15.68
C GLY A 342 77.93 6.36 -14.17
N THR A 343 79.12 6.02 -13.64
CA THR A 343 79.89 6.65 -12.53
C THR A 343 79.21 7.81 -11.75
N GLY A 344 79.18 7.94 -10.43
CA GLY A 344 80.02 7.48 -9.33
C GLY A 344 79.58 8.18 -8.02
N LEU A 345 79.78 7.47 -6.90
CA LEU A 345 79.33 7.64 -5.50
C LEU A 345 79.97 8.85 -4.73
N PRO A 346 79.53 9.26 -3.50
CA PRO A 346 79.32 8.36 -2.36
C PRO A 346 78.16 8.57 -1.36
N LEU A 347 77.91 7.43 -0.72
CA LEU A 347 77.01 7.08 0.38
C LEU A 347 77.48 7.62 1.75
N ARG A 348 76.51 7.80 2.66
CA ARG A 348 76.62 7.49 4.11
C ARG A 348 75.21 7.23 4.72
N PRO A 349 75.09 6.53 5.87
CA PRO A 349 74.47 5.19 5.89
C PRO A 349 73.39 4.94 6.97
N ARG A 350 72.60 3.86 6.74
CA ARG A 350 72.00 2.82 7.65
C ARG A 350 71.56 3.23 9.07
N ARG A 351 70.40 2.82 9.60
CA ARG A 351 69.92 1.46 10.01
C ARG A 351 68.56 1.72 10.71
N GLY A 352 67.49 0.91 10.69
CA GLY A 352 67.37 -0.53 10.91
C GLY A 352 66.56 -0.80 12.20
N SER A 353 65.29 -1.17 12.03
CA SER A 353 64.33 -1.91 12.90
C SER A 353 64.71 -2.34 14.33
N LEU A 354 63.76 -2.25 15.28
CA LEU A 354 63.01 -3.36 15.90
C LEU A 354 62.25 -2.92 17.17
N ASP A 355 61.10 -3.57 17.35
CA ASP A 355 60.50 -4.06 18.60
C ASP A 355 59.43 -3.32 19.41
N SER A 356 58.55 -4.20 19.90
CA SER A 356 57.35 -4.11 20.72
C SER A 356 57.50 -3.42 22.07
N LEU A 357 56.41 -2.80 22.56
CA LEU A 357 56.24 -2.41 23.96
C LEU A 357 54.92 -2.97 24.51
N ASP A 358 55.02 -4.18 25.06
CA ASP A 358 54.02 -4.84 25.91
C ASP A 358 54.61 -5.05 27.32
N ASP A 359 55.48 -4.15 27.79
CA ASP A 359 56.34 -4.44 28.96
C ASP A 359 56.72 -3.22 29.82
N LEU A 360 55.90 -2.17 29.85
CA LEU A 360 56.10 -1.04 30.77
C LEU A 360 54.78 -0.33 31.02
N LEU A 361 54.06 -0.75 32.06
CA LEU A 361 53.80 0.07 33.26
C LEU A 361 52.73 -0.63 34.12
N ASP A 362 53.23 -1.29 35.17
CA ASP A 362 52.48 -1.82 36.29
C ASP A 362 52.44 -0.78 37.43
N ASP A 363 51.33 -0.85 38.16
CA ASP A 363 51.13 -0.48 39.56
C ASP A 363 51.18 0.99 40.07
N ASN A 364 49.98 1.37 40.57
CA ASN A 364 49.72 1.85 41.93
C ASN A 364 49.71 3.36 42.26
N LEU A 365 48.54 3.73 42.83
CA LEU A 365 48.28 4.60 43.98
C LEU A 365 47.84 6.07 43.77
N GLU A 366 46.82 6.38 44.59
CA GLU A 366 46.48 7.65 45.23
C GLU A 366 45.52 8.63 44.52
N ASP A 367 44.28 8.61 45.04
CA ASP A 367 43.56 9.73 45.64
C ASP A 367 43.55 11.09 44.91
N GLU A 368 42.37 11.49 44.43
CA GLU A 368 41.63 12.70 44.86
C GLU A 368 40.49 12.98 43.86
N ASP A 369 39.28 12.49 44.18
CA ASP A 369 38.03 12.93 43.57
C ASP A 369 37.31 13.85 44.56
N ASP A 370 37.21 15.13 44.20
CA ASP A 370 36.29 16.10 44.83
C ASP A 370 35.42 16.75 43.75
N GLY A 371 34.13 16.38 43.75
CA GLY A 371 33.00 17.29 43.60
C GLY A 371 32.52 17.68 42.20
N PHE A 372 31.42 17.06 41.73
CA PHE A 372 30.12 17.75 41.60
C PHE A 372 28.92 16.81 41.32
N VAL A 373 28.05 16.72 42.32
CA VAL A 373 26.57 16.56 42.35
C VAL A 373 25.84 15.82 41.21
N VAL A 374 25.36 14.61 41.51
CA VAL A 374 24.14 14.02 40.92
C VAL A 374 23.25 13.60 42.08
N ASP A 375 22.10 14.26 42.22
CA ASP A 375 21.07 13.91 43.19
C ASP A 375 20.11 12.88 42.58
N ASP A 376 19.88 11.83 43.38
CA ASP A 376 18.59 11.18 43.64
C ASP A 376 17.95 10.35 42.49
N ASP A 377 17.52 9.10 42.66
CA ASP A 377 17.19 8.32 43.86
C ASP A 377 17.47 6.83 43.63
N GLY A 378 18.27 6.26 44.52
CA GLY A 378 18.71 4.86 44.43
C GLY A 378 17.60 3.85 44.73
N ALA A 379 17.58 2.78 43.94
CA ALA A 379 17.62 1.39 44.42
C ALA A 379 17.59 0.46 43.19
N GLY A 380 18.65 -0.24 42.79
CA GLY A 380 19.59 -0.97 43.64
C GLY A 380 19.20 -2.45 43.64
N TYR A 381 19.67 -3.15 42.61
CA TYR A 381 19.60 -4.59 42.39
C TYR A 381 20.12 -5.41 43.58
N THR A 382 19.58 -6.62 43.81
CA THR A 382 20.44 -7.82 43.94
C THR A 382 19.71 -9.10 43.49
N LEU A 383 20.28 -9.76 42.49
CA LEU A 383 20.19 -11.20 42.27
C LEU A 383 21.31 -11.84 43.10
N ASN A 384 20.98 -12.71 44.07
CA ASN A 384 21.35 -14.13 44.02
C ASN A 384 21.16 -14.89 45.36
N THR A 385 20.79 -16.16 45.18
CA THR A 385 21.15 -17.33 46.00
C THR A 385 20.52 -17.51 47.39
N ALA A 386 19.56 -18.45 47.39
CA ALA A 386 19.30 -19.47 48.41
C ALA A 386 19.96 -19.33 49.80
N ARG A 387 19.12 -19.17 50.83
CA ARG A 387 19.22 -19.95 52.08
C ARG A 387 17.89 -19.97 52.83
N LYS A 388 17.69 -21.09 53.51
CA LYS A 388 16.46 -21.65 54.05
C LYS A 388 16.40 -21.38 55.57
N ARG A 389 15.18 -21.20 56.10
CA ARG A 389 14.73 -21.34 57.52
C ARG A 389 14.63 -20.06 58.38
N PRO A 390 13.83 -20.04 59.48
CA PRO A 390 12.36 -20.07 59.47
C PRO A 390 11.75 -19.06 60.48
N ALA A 391 10.42 -19.06 60.50
CA ALA A 391 9.47 -18.31 61.33
C ALA A 391 9.87 -17.95 62.77
N VAL A 392 9.47 -16.73 63.16
CA VAL A 392 9.02 -16.39 64.52
C VAL A 392 7.74 -15.58 64.37
N ASP A 393 6.61 -16.22 64.69
CA ASP A 393 5.36 -15.53 65.05
C ASP A 393 5.62 -14.71 66.33
N ASP A 394 5.04 -13.52 66.44
CA ASP A 394 3.71 -13.39 67.07
C ASP A 394 3.41 -11.93 67.51
N VAL A 395 2.11 -11.65 67.61
CA VAL A 395 1.46 -10.72 68.55
C VAL A 395 1.12 -9.26 68.09
N PHE A 396 -0.12 -9.16 67.60
CA PHE A 396 -1.14 -8.10 67.80
C PHE A 396 -1.05 -6.75 67.06
N GLY A 397 -1.93 -6.61 66.07
CA GLY A 397 -2.39 -5.34 65.51
C GLY A 397 -3.33 -5.53 64.31
N GLN A 398 -4.51 -6.13 64.52
CA GLN A 398 -5.55 -6.23 63.49
C GLN A 398 -6.00 -4.81 63.06
N ARG A 399 -5.52 -4.33 61.92
CA ARG A 399 -6.20 -3.29 61.13
C ARG A 399 -7.24 -3.98 60.25
N PRO A 400 -8.48 -3.45 60.17
CA PRO A 400 -9.51 -4.06 59.34
C PRO A 400 -9.02 -4.03 57.89
N SER A 401 -9.01 -5.19 57.22
CA SER A 401 -8.76 -5.27 55.79
C SER A 401 -9.90 -4.50 55.11
N LYS A 402 -9.66 -3.23 54.76
CA LYS A 402 -10.35 -2.63 53.63
C LYS A 402 -9.97 -3.50 52.44
N ARG A 403 -10.79 -4.50 52.13
CA ARG A 403 -10.88 -5.05 50.78
C ARG A 403 -11.29 -3.87 49.92
N GLY A 404 -10.30 -3.14 49.40
CA GLY A 404 -10.53 -2.28 48.27
C GLY A 404 -11.03 -3.19 47.17
N ASN A 405 -12.33 -3.13 46.87
CA ASN A 405 -12.81 -3.55 45.57
C ASN A 405 -12.11 -2.61 44.58
N PHE A 406 -10.94 -3.01 44.09
CA PHE A 406 -10.37 -2.37 42.92
C PHE A 406 -11.37 -2.62 41.80
N VAL A 407 -12.07 -1.57 41.39
CA VAL A 407 -12.96 -1.60 40.22
C VAL A 407 -12.06 -1.94 39.04
N GLN A 408 -12.16 -3.16 38.52
CA GLN A 408 -11.46 -3.53 37.31
C GLN A 408 -12.11 -2.79 36.14
N PRO A 409 -11.32 -2.09 35.31
CA PRO A 409 -11.86 -1.37 34.17
C PRO A 409 -12.51 -2.34 33.20
N GLN A 410 -13.75 -2.07 32.81
CA GLN A 410 -14.47 -2.83 31.80
C GLN A 410 -14.19 -2.23 30.42
N LEU A 411 -13.52 -3.02 29.58
CA LEU A 411 -13.19 -2.67 28.20
C LEU A 411 -14.32 -3.09 27.26
N HIS A 412 -14.55 -2.29 26.23
CA HIS A 412 -15.39 -2.70 25.10
C HIS A 412 -14.67 -3.80 24.29
N PRO A 413 -15.35 -4.93 23.99
CA PRO A 413 -14.77 -6.01 23.21
C PRO A 413 -14.63 -5.60 21.75
N SER A 414 -13.59 -6.12 21.09
CA SER A 414 -13.41 -5.91 19.66
C SER A 414 -14.36 -6.75 18.82
N PHE A 415 -14.73 -6.23 17.65
CA PHE A 415 -15.60 -6.94 16.72
C PHE A 415 -15.39 -6.50 15.26
N GLN A 416 -15.67 -7.42 14.33
CA GLN A 416 -15.70 -7.15 12.89
C GLN A 416 -17.12 -6.73 12.48
N PRO A 417 -17.31 -5.54 11.88
CA PRO A 417 -18.62 -5.10 11.41
C PRO A 417 -19.24 -6.09 10.41
N GLY A 418 -20.54 -6.36 10.55
CA GLY A 418 -21.27 -7.27 9.67
C GLY A 418 -21.00 -8.77 9.88
N SER A 419 -20.21 -9.16 10.88
CA SER A 419 -19.95 -10.56 11.22
C SER A 419 -20.95 -11.12 12.25
N THR A 420 -21.08 -12.45 12.31
CA THR A 420 -21.89 -13.14 13.32
C THR A 420 -21.08 -14.20 14.07
N PRO A 421 -21.46 -14.55 15.31
CA PRO A 421 -20.90 -15.72 15.98
C PRO A 421 -21.30 -17.01 15.26
N TRP A 422 -20.63 -18.11 15.61
CA TRP A 422 -20.98 -19.46 15.15
C TRP A 422 -22.37 -19.87 15.66
N ARG A 423 -23.23 -20.33 14.74
CA ARG A 423 -24.50 -21.02 15.04
C ARG A 423 -24.49 -22.38 14.34
N GLY A 424 -24.32 -23.45 15.12
CA GLY A 424 -24.04 -24.76 14.55
C GLY A 424 -22.69 -24.75 13.85
N ASN A 425 -22.62 -25.22 12.60
CA ASN A 425 -21.40 -25.24 11.79
C ASN A 425 -21.31 -24.08 10.78
N ARG A 426 -22.09 -22.99 10.95
CA ARG A 426 -22.09 -21.87 10.00
C ARG A 426 -22.01 -20.52 10.71
N LYS A 427 -21.41 -19.53 10.04
CA LYS A 427 -21.49 -18.11 10.42
C LYS A 427 -21.32 -17.19 9.22
N TYR A 428 -21.77 -15.95 9.34
CA TYR A 428 -21.44 -14.87 8.42
C TYR A 428 -20.13 -14.21 8.85
N LEU A 429 -19.19 -14.06 7.91
CA LEU A 429 -17.95 -13.31 8.09
C LEU A 429 -18.15 -11.81 7.79
N CYS A 430 -19.03 -11.50 6.84
CA CYS A 430 -19.36 -10.14 6.43
C CYS A 430 -20.78 -10.11 5.85
N LEU A 431 -21.50 -9.02 6.10
CA LEU A 431 -22.83 -8.75 5.55
C LEU A 431 -22.96 -7.24 5.35
N ASN A 432 -23.11 -6.81 4.10
CA ASN A 432 -23.28 -5.40 3.72
C ASN A 432 -24.27 -5.28 2.54
N LEU A 433 -24.34 -4.14 1.85
CA LEU A 433 -25.24 -3.94 0.70
C LEU A 433 -24.79 -4.57 -0.61
N ILE A 434 -23.53 -4.99 -0.69
CA ILE A 434 -22.95 -5.57 -1.92
C ILE A 434 -23.23 -7.06 -1.94
N GLY A 435 -23.15 -7.70 -0.78
CA GLY A 435 -23.40 -9.10 -0.62
C GLY A 435 -23.06 -9.57 0.78
N PHE A 436 -22.76 -10.85 0.88
CA PHE A 436 -22.40 -11.48 2.15
C PHE A 436 -21.40 -12.59 1.92
N VAL A 437 -20.54 -12.74 2.91
CA VAL A 437 -19.51 -13.76 2.98
C VAL A 437 -19.87 -14.65 4.15
N TRP A 438 -20.03 -15.94 3.91
CA TRP A 438 -20.33 -16.90 4.97
C TRP A 438 -19.44 -18.12 4.87
N THR A 439 -19.24 -18.77 6.02
CA THR A 439 -18.35 -19.92 6.14
C THR A 439 -19.07 -21.10 6.77
N VAL A 440 -18.74 -22.30 6.32
CA VAL A 440 -19.19 -23.58 6.86
C VAL A 440 -18.01 -24.36 7.38
N ASP A 441 -18.09 -24.81 8.62
CA ASP A 441 -17.13 -25.72 9.23
C ASP A 441 -17.39 -27.16 8.76
N GLN A 442 -16.36 -27.79 8.21
CA GLN A 442 -16.33 -29.18 7.74
C GLN A 442 -15.32 -30.03 8.55
N ASP A 443 -15.07 -29.66 9.81
CA ASP A 443 -14.15 -30.26 10.80
C ASP A 443 -12.66 -30.14 10.47
N SER A 444 -12.27 -30.36 9.20
CA SER A 444 -10.88 -30.30 8.73
C SER A 444 -10.51 -28.98 8.07
N HIS A 445 -11.46 -28.37 7.38
CA HIS A 445 -11.32 -27.11 6.65
C HIS A 445 -12.66 -26.39 6.66
N ASN A 446 -12.63 -25.11 6.31
CA ASN A 446 -13.84 -24.34 6.09
C ASN A 446 -14.19 -24.29 4.60
N THR A 447 -15.46 -24.13 4.28
CA THR A 447 -15.87 -23.69 2.93
C THR A 447 -16.37 -22.27 3.03
N VAL A 448 -15.71 -21.34 2.34
CA VAL A 448 -16.09 -19.93 2.29
C VAL A 448 -16.85 -19.67 1.01
N THR A 449 -18.03 -19.08 1.14
CA THR A 449 -18.91 -18.70 0.03
C THR A 449 -19.11 -17.19 0.04
N VAL A 450 -18.89 -16.57 -1.13
CA VAL A 450 -19.13 -15.16 -1.39
C VAL A 450 -20.29 -15.06 -2.38
N GLU A 451 -21.37 -14.45 -1.94
CA GLU A 451 -22.59 -14.25 -2.73
C GLU A 451 -22.89 -12.75 -2.83
N PHE A 452 -23.27 -12.31 -4.02
CA PHE A 452 -23.62 -10.92 -4.31
C PHE A 452 -25.14 -10.76 -4.40
N TYR A 453 -25.65 -9.57 -4.09
CA TYR A 453 -27.06 -9.27 -4.36
C TYR A 453 -27.33 -9.03 -5.86
N ASP A 454 -26.36 -8.42 -6.54
CA ASP A 454 -26.39 -8.19 -7.99
C ASP A 454 -25.50 -9.21 -8.72
N HIS A 455 -26.14 -10.25 -9.24
CA HIS A 455 -25.48 -11.31 -9.99
C HIS A 455 -25.10 -10.92 -11.43
N GLU A 456 -25.59 -9.77 -11.93
CA GLU A 456 -25.20 -9.25 -13.25
C GLU A 456 -23.81 -8.65 -13.20
N PHE A 457 -23.49 -7.94 -12.11
CA PHE A 457 -22.21 -7.27 -11.93
C PHE A 457 -21.10 -8.21 -11.43
N HIS A 458 -21.42 -9.10 -10.49
CA HIS A 458 -20.46 -10.07 -9.94
C HIS A 458 -21.05 -11.47 -9.82
N ARG A 459 -20.26 -12.48 -10.20
CA ARG A 459 -20.64 -13.89 -10.04
C ARG A 459 -20.25 -14.41 -8.67
N ASP A 460 -21.18 -15.12 -8.04
CA ASP A 460 -20.93 -15.82 -6.78
C ASP A 460 -19.78 -16.83 -6.94
N PHE A 461 -19.00 -16.99 -5.88
CA PHE A 461 -17.94 -17.99 -5.85
C PHE A 461 -17.78 -18.58 -4.46
N HIS A 462 -17.31 -19.82 -4.41
CA HIS A 462 -16.91 -20.48 -3.18
C HIS A 462 -15.53 -21.10 -3.35
N PHE A 463 -14.84 -21.30 -2.24
CA PHE A 463 -13.54 -21.96 -2.23
C PHE A 463 -13.32 -22.70 -0.91
N THR A 464 -12.47 -23.71 -0.98
CA THR A 464 -11.99 -24.44 0.19
C THR A 464 -10.97 -23.58 0.95
N ASP A 465 -11.28 -23.30 2.21
CA ASP A 465 -10.47 -22.52 3.12
C ASP A 465 -9.74 -23.43 4.11
N THR A 466 -8.46 -23.64 3.83
CA THR A 466 -7.53 -24.37 4.72
C THR A 466 -6.90 -23.49 5.79
N PHE A 467 -7.05 -22.16 5.70
CA PHE A 467 -6.48 -21.19 6.62
C PHE A 467 -7.42 -20.86 7.79
N LEU A 468 -8.69 -21.24 7.69
CA LEU A 468 -9.73 -20.99 8.69
C LEU A 468 -9.94 -19.49 8.91
N TYR A 469 -10.25 -18.77 7.83
CA TYR A 469 -10.57 -17.35 7.83
C TYR A 469 -11.70 -17.03 8.81
N ASP A 470 -11.46 -16.06 9.68
CA ASP A 470 -12.37 -15.73 10.78
C ASP A 470 -13.02 -14.35 10.64
N LYS A 471 -12.50 -13.51 9.73
CA LYS A 471 -13.02 -12.18 9.37
C LYS A 471 -13.00 -11.98 7.86
N ALA A 472 -13.94 -11.19 7.37
CA ALA A 472 -13.96 -10.76 5.99
C ALA A 472 -14.50 -9.33 5.83
N CYS A 473 -14.16 -8.69 4.71
CA CYS A 473 -14.81 -7.48 4.20
C CYS A 473 -15.14 -7.69 2.71
N LEU A 474 -16.20 -7.06 2.23
CA LEU A 474 -16.63 -7.13 0.84
C LEU A 474 -16.86 -5.72 0.29
N THR A 475 -16.37 -5.45 -0.92
CA THR A 475 -16.59 -4.18 -1.66
C THR A 475 -16.84 -4.49 -3.13
N GLU A 476 -17.23 -3.51 -3.93
CA GLU A 476 -17.40 -3.68 -5.38
C GLU A 476 -16.09 -4.05 -6.08
N LYS A 477 -14.94 -3.72 -5.49
CA LYS A 477 -13.62 -4.02 -6.08
C LYS A 477 -13.06 -5.36 -5.67
N GLY A 478 -13.49 -5.92 -4.53
CA GLY A 478 -12.89 -7.15 -4.01
C GLY A 478 -13.38 -7.58 -2.64
N ALA A 479 -12.95 -8.78 -2.26
CA ALA A 479 -13.14 -9.38 -0.96
C ALA A 479 -11.81 -9.49 -0.21
N LEU A 480 -11.84 -9.14 1.09
CA LEU A 480 -10.71 -9.24 2.01
C LEU A 480 -11.03 -10.29 3.07
N PHE A 481 -10.03 -11.07 3.48
CA PHE A 481 -10.15 -12.11 4.49
C PHE A 481 -8.95 -12.02 5.46
N SER A 482 -9.13 -12.45 6.72
CA SER A 482 -7.99 -12.79 7.59
C SER A 482 -8.20 -14.10 8.30
N CYS A 483 -7.09 -14.77 8.60
CA CYS A 483 -7.07 -15.88 9.53
C CYS A 483 -6.25 -15.52 10.79
N PRO A 484 -6.62 -16.05 11.96
CA PRO A 484 -5.82 -15.92 13.16
C PRO A 484 -4.51 -16.70 13.03
N PRO A 485 -3.48 -16.40 13.85
CA PRO A 485 -2.27 -17.21 13.88
C PRO A 485 -2.60 -18.61 14.41
N LYS A 486 -2.02 -19.64 13.80
CA LYS A 486 -2.27 -21.05 14.17
C LYS A 486 -0.95 -21.82 14.26
N ASP A 487 -0.75 -22.51 15.38
CA ASP A 487 0.47 -23.25 15.71
C ASP A 487 1.74 -22.38 15.59
N ASN A 488 2.44 -22.47 14.46
CA ASN A 488 3.66 -21.70 14.15
C ASN A 488 3.50 -20.81 12.91
N ALA A 489 2.30 -20.79 12.30
CA ALA A 489 1.96 -19.95 11.17
C ALA A 489 1.46 -18.57 11.65
N PRO A 490 1.97 -17.46 11.09
CA PRO A 490 1.49 -16.12 11.40
C PRO A 490 0.04 -15.90 10.95
N ALA A 491 -0.60 -14.85 11.47
CA ALA A 491 -1.88 -14.39 10.95
C ALA A 491 -1.69 -13.92 9.50
N VAL A 492 -2.65 -14.23 8.62
CA VAL A 492 -2.59 -13.87 7.20
C VAL A 492 -3.75 -12.94 6.87
N VAL A 493 -3.48 -11.91 6.07
CA VAL A 493 -4.50 -11.10 5.40
C VAL A 493 -4.48 -11.47 3.92
N PHE A 494 -5.64 -11.80 3.37
CA PHE A 494 -5.81 -12.25 1.99
C PHE A 494 -6.79 -11.33 1.27
N TYR A 495 -6.35 -10.67 0.21
CA TYR A 495 -7.21 -9.86 -0.63
C TYR A 495 -7.40 -10.51 -2.00
N ARG A 496 -8.65 -10.59 -2.44
CA ARG A 496 -9.08 -11.12 -3.72
C ARG A 496 -9.95 -10.09 -4.45
N PRO A 497 -9.42 -9.37 -5.45
CA PRO A 497 -10.22 -8.46 -6.27
C PRO A 497 -11.25 -9.23 -7.12
N HIS A 498 -12.35 -8.57 -7.47
CA HIS A 498 -13.44 -9.13 -8.29
C HIS A 498 -13.16 -9.02 -9.78
N GLU A 499 -12.55 -7.92 -10.21
CA GLU A 499 -12.20 -7.66 -11.60
C GLU A 499 -10.73 -7.25 -11.72
N THR A 500 -10.04 -7.86 -12.69
CA THR A 500 -8.59 -7.68 -12.87
C THR A 500 -8.24 -7.85 -14.34
N TRP A 501 -7.41 -6.96 -14.89
CA TRP A 501 -6.93 -7.06 -16.27
C TRP A 501 -5.70 -7.99 -16.42
N THR A 502 -5.17 -8.52 -15.32
CA THR A 502 -3.99 -9.41 -15.28
C THR A 502 -4.36 -10.80 -14.76
N GLN A 503 -3.54 -11.82 -15.06
CA GLN A 503 -3.88 -13.25 -14.82
C GLN A 503 -3.95 -13.68 -13.33
N ARG A 504 -3.27 -13.01 -12.39
CA ARG A 504 -3.40 -13.23 -10.94
C ARG A 504 -3.04 -11.96 -10.16
N THR A 505 -3.95 -11.47 -9.33
CA THR A 505 -3.72 -10.33 -8.43
C THR A 505 -4.22 -10.57 -7.01
N ASP A 506 -4.71 -11.78 -6.71
CA ASP A 506 -5.01 -12.12 -5.33
C ASP A 506 -3.68 -12.22 -4.58
N TRP A 507 -3.61 -11.58 -3.43
CA TRP A 507 -2.36 -11.51 -2.67
C TRP A 507 -2.62 -11.76 -1.20
N ARG A 508 -1.61 -12.33 -0.56
CA ARG A 508 -1.60 -12.64 0.86
C ARG A 508 -0.42 -11.94 1.49
N ILE A 509 -0.61 -11.41 2.69
CA ILE A 509 0.48 -10.91 3.53
C ILE A 509 0.40 -11.56 4.89
N GLU A 510 1.56 -11.97 5.38
CA GLU A 510 1.73 -12.53 6.72
C GLU A 510 2.06 -11.39 7.70
N LEU A 511 1.34 -11.35 8.82
CA LEU A 511 1.65 -10.45 9.92
C LEU A 511 2.83 -10.99 10.75
N PRO A 512 3.59 -10.14 11.45
CA PRO A 512 4.61 -10.59 12.39
C PRO A 512 4.10 -11.63 13.39
N ARG A 513 4.97 -12.57 13.80
CA ARG A 513 4.61 -13.62 14.76
C ARG A 513 4.14 -13.01 16.08
N GLY A 514 3.04 -13.54 16.64
CA GLY A 514 2.40 -13.03 17.85
C GLY A 514 1.40 -11.90 17.62
N GLU A 515 1.27 -11.41 16.39
CA GLU A 515 0.28 -10.41 16.00
C GLU A 515 -0.92 -11.09 15.31
N ALA A 516 -2.13 -10.71 15.70
CA ALA A 516 -3.38 -11.19 15.11
C ALA A 516 -4.26 -10.01 14.71
N VAL A 517 -5.10 -10.20 13.68
CA VAL A 517 -6.06 -9.18 13.25
C VAL A 517 -7.20 -9.07 14.26
N VAL A 518 -7.43 -7.85 14.75
CA VAL A 518 -8.52 -7.49 15.67
C VAL A 518 -9.76 -7.07 14.88
N ALA A 519 -9.61 -6.10 13.98
CA ALA A 519 -10.64 -5.69 13.04
C ALA A 519 -9.99 -5.26 11.71
N MET A 520 -10.78 -5.23 10.66
CA MET A 520 -10.33 -4.80 9.34
C MET A 520 -11.44 -4.07 8.60
N SER A 521 -11.04 -3.23 7.65
CA SER A 521 -11.96 -2.59 6.71
C SER A 521 -11.33 -2.47 5.34
N LEU A 522 -12.18 -2.45 4.32
CA LEU A 522 -11.80 -2.37 2.91
C LEU A 522 -12.54 -1.18 2.30
N SER A 523 -11.81 -0.27 1.66
CA SER A 523 -12.36 0.83 0.87
C SER A 523 -12.02 0.67 -0.61
N ASP A 524 -12.43 1.64 -1.43
CA ASP A 524 -12.11 1.68 -2.86
C ASP A 524 -10.62 1.93 -3.16
N THR A 525 -9.83 2.31 -2.16
CA THR A 525 -8.43 2.71 -2.34
C THR A 525 -7.46 2.03 -1.37
N PHE A 526 -7.91 1.68 -0.16
CA PHE A 526 -7.04 1.12 0.88
C PHE A 526 -7.70 -0.05 1.64
N ILE A 527 -6.83 -0.88 2.21
CA ILE A 527 -7.15 -1.92 3.17
C ILE A 527 -6.58 -1.49 4.51
N THR A 528 -7.44 -1.42 5.53
CA THR A 528 -7.05 -1.06 6.90
C THR A 528 -7.17 -2.29 7.79
N VAL A 529 -6.10 -2.60 8.53
CA VAL A 529 -6.02 -3.75 9.42
C VAL A 529 -5.56 -3.27 10.78
N THR A 530 -6.33 -3.57 11.82
CA THR A 530 -5.98 -3.29 13.20
C THR A 530 -5.62 -4.57 13.92
N THR A 531 -4.63 -4.53 14.82
CA THR A 531 -4.01 -5.77 15.34
C THR A 531 -3.87 -5.81 16.85
N THR A 532 -3.62 -7.00 17.40
CA THR A 532 -3.40 -7.24 18.83
C THR A 532 -2.12 -6.59 19.34
N GLY A 533 -1.17 -6.27 18.45
CA GLY A 533 0.01 -5.47 18.75
C GLY A 533 -0.28 -3.97 18.90
N ASN A 534 -1.55 -3.56 18.85
CA ASN A 534 -2.01 -2.18 18.82
C ASN A 534 -1.43 -1.37 17.65
N TYR A 535 -1.35 -1.99 16.47
CA TYR A 535 -0.99 -1.31 15.23
C TYR A 535 -2.21 -1.10 14.34
N VAL A 536 -2.23 0.03 13.65
CA VAL A 536 -3.04 0.25 12.45
C VAL A 536 -2.10 0.10 11.26
N ARG A 537 -2.41 -0.89 10.41
CA ARG A 537 -1.68 -1.23 9.19
C ARG A 537 -2.56 -0.89 8.01
N ILE A 538 -2.09 -0.01 7.15
CA ILE A 538 -2.82 0.39 5.95
C ILE A 538 -2.05 -0.09 4.75
N TYR A 539 -2.73 -0.82 3.88
CA TYR A 539 -2.21 -1.33 2.61
C TYR A 539 -2.98 -0.69 1.46
N THR A 540 -2.31 -0.52 0.33
CA THR A 540 -3.03 -0.32 -0.95
C THR A 540 -3.80 -1.59 -1.32
N LEU A 541 -4.78 -1.48 -2.22
CA LEU A 541 -5.54 -2.64 -2.71
C LEU A 541 -4.66 -3.76 -3.30
N PHE A 542 -3.46 -3.45 -3.77
CA PHE A 542 -2.54 -4.42 -4.37
C PHE A 542 -1.39 -4.83 -3.43
N GLY A 543 -1.56 -4.63 -2.12
CA GLY A 543 -0.70 -5.24 -1.10
C GLY A 543 0.55 -4.45 -0.73
N ILE A 544 0.73 -3.25 -1.26
CA ILE A 544 1.82 -2.36 -0.85
C ILE A 544 1.48 -1.78 0.54
N PRO A 545 2.31 -1.98 1.58
CA PRO A 545 2.15 -1.30 2.85
C PRO A 545 2.29 0.22 2.64
N TYR A 546 1.26 0.95 3.04
CA TYR A 546 1.16 2.39 2.84
C TYR A 546 1.46 3.16 4.13
N ARG A 547 0.84 2.76 5.26
CA ARG A 547 1.10 3.35 6.59
C ARG A 547 1.09 2.28 7.69
N LEU A 548 1.90 2.52 8.72
CA LEU A 548 1.96 1.71 9.92
C LEU A 548 2.17 2.64 11.12
N TYR A 549 1.23 2.66 12.06
CA TYR A 549 1.35 3.47 13.26
C TYR A 549 0.59 2.82 14.44
N ARG A 550 0.85 3.29 15.65
CA ARG A 550 0.06 2.91 16.83
C ARG A 550 -1.01 3.98 17.06
N PRO A 551 -2.30 3.61 17.14
CA PRO A 551 -3.33 4.57 17.49
C PRO A 551 -3.21 4.90 18.97
N LYS A 552 -3.73 6.07 19.33
CA LYS A 552 -3.63 6.54 20.71
C LYS A 552 -4.69 5.91 21.63
N SER A 553 -5.87 5.60 21.11
CA SER A 553 -6.91 4.83 21.80
C SER A 553 -6.68 3.32 21.65
N THR A 554 -6.33 2.63 22.74
CA THR A 554 -6.02 1.19 22.74
C THR A 554 -6.58 0.49 23.99
N PRO A 555 -6.98 -0.79 23.90
CA PRO A 555 -7.06 -1.63 22.70
C PRO A 555 -8.15 -1.19 21.74
N ILE A 556 -7.92 -1.43 20.44
CA ILE A 556 -8.84 -1.09 19.35
C ILE A 556 -10.09 -1.97 19.42
N VAL A 557 -11.26 -1.36 19.24
CA VAL A 557 -12.56 -2.04 19.19
C VAL A 557 -12.92 -2.42 17.77
N THR A 558 -12.86 -1.47 16.84
CA THR A 558 -13.22 -1.71 15.44
C THR A 558 -12.65 -0.63 14.51
N CYS A 559 -12.77 -0.84 13.20
CA CYS A 559 -12.43 0.16 12.19
C CYS A 559 -13.38 0.08 10.99
N ALA A 560 -13.54 1.20 10.29
CA ALA A 560 -14.30 1.32 9.05
C ALA A 560 -13.54 2.23 8.08
N SER A 561 -13.73 2.05 6.77
CA SER A 561 -13.07 2.87 5.75
C SER A 561 -14.05 3.26 4.65
N TRP A 562 -13.90 4.45 4.07
CA TRP A 562 -14.67 4.93 2.92
C TRP A 562 -13.79 5.82 2.04
N ARG A 563 -13.62 5.44 0.77
CA ARG A 563 -12.62 6.04 -0.12
C ARG A 563 -11.26 6.15 0.59
N ASP A 564 -10.72 7.35 0.69
CA ASP A 564 -9.43 7.64 1.33
C ASP A 564 -9.54 7.89 2.84
N TYR A 565 -10.74 7.82 3.43
CA TYR A 565 -10.97 8.06 4.85
C TYR A 565 -10.97 6.76 5.64
N VAL A 566 -10.30 6.78 6.79
CA VAL A 566 -10.24 5.67 7.74
C VAL A 566 -10.72 6.15 9.09
N LEU A 567 -11.66 5.41 9.67
CA LEU A 567 -12.19 5.59 11.01
C LEU A 567 -11.68 4.43 11.89
N THR A 568 -10.99 4.77 12.96
CA THR A 568 -10.58 3.81 14.00
C THR A 568 -11.26 4.14 15.31
N MET A 569 -11.79 3.14 16.00
CA MET A 569 -12.38 3.28 17.33
C MET A 569 -11.67 2.41 18.35
N GLY A 570 -11.27 2.97 19.49
CA GLY A 570 -10.56 2.27 20.56
C GLY A 570 -11.04 2.63 21.95
N ASN A 571 -10.64 1.82 22.93
CA ASN A 571 -10.90 2.10 24.34
C ASN A 571 -10.03 3.27 24.81
N GLY A 572 -10.66 4.25 25.46
CA GLY A 572 -10.02 5.42 26.06
C GLY A 572 -10.08 5.37 27.59
N PRO A 573 -10.04 6.55 28.24
CA PRO A 573 -10.07 6.65 29.70
C PRO A 573 -11.31 5.99 30.33
N VAL A 574 -11.10 5.43 31.54
CA VAL A 574 -12.15 4.78 32.33
C VAL A 574 -13.03 5.83 32.98
N GLY A 575 -14.34 5.73 32.77
CA GLY A 575 -15.34 6.56 33.41
C GLY A 575 -15.56 6.23 34.88
N PRO A 576 -16.32 7.07 35.60
CA PRO A 576 -16.66 6.84 37.02
C PRO A 576 -17.51 5.58 37.24
N ASP A 577 -18.18 5.09 36.21
CA ASP A 577 -18.94 3.84 36.15
C ASP A 577 -18.04 2.60 36.01
N GLY A 578 -16.73 2.79 35.81
CA GLY A 578 -15.77 1.71 35.58
C GLY A 578 -15.73 1.20 34.14
N MET A 579 -16.51 1.78 33.22
CA MET A 579 -16.48 1.46 31.79
C MET A 579 -15.52 2.39 31.05
N CYS A 580 -14.81 1.88 30.06
CA CYS A 580 -13.94 2.70 29.22
C CYS A 580 -14.77 3.55 28.25
N ARG A 581 -14.49 4.84 28.13
CA ARG A 581 -15.09 5.66 27.08
C ARG A 581 -14.51 5.28 25.72
N LEU A 582 -15.34 5.21 24.70
CA LEU A 582 -14.87 4.97 23.34
C LEU A 582 -14.41 6.27 22.69
N LEU A 583 -13.21 6.24 22.14
CA LEU A 583 -12.63 7.34 21.36
C LEU A 583 -12.54 6.91 19.91
N TYR A 584 -12.76 7.86 19.01
CA TYR A 584 -12.66 7.66 17.57
C TYR A 584 -11.69 8.66 16.95
N THR A 585 -11.03 8.22 15.88
CA THR A 585 -10.11 9.05 15.07
C THR A 585 -10.48 8.84 13.61
N ILE A 586 -10.56 9.93 12.85
CA ILE A 586 -10.84 9.91 11.41
C ILE A 586 -9.69 10.61 10.68
N GLU A 587 -9.09 9.90 9.74
CA GLU A 587 -7.95 10.38 8.96
C GLU A 587 -8.23 10.22 7.46
N ASN A 588 -7.83 11.21 6.67
CA ASN A 588 -7.67 11.04 5.23
C ASN A 588 -6.26 10.53 4.95
N ILE A 589 -6.17 9.26 4.58
CA ILE A 589 -4.92 8.54 4.42
C ILE A 589 -4.12 9.03 3.22
N LYS A 590 -4.81 9.39 2.13
CA LYS A 590 -4.16 9.83 0.90
C LYS A 590 -3.59 11.25 1.00
N ARG A 591 -4.28 12.13 1.72
CA ARG A 591 -3.85 13.51 1.97
C ARG A 591 -2.98 13.68 3.21
N ASP A 592 -2.88 12.64 4.04
CA ASP A 592 -2.23 12.68 5.35
C ASP A 592 -2.81 13.77 6.28
N GLU A 593 -4.14 13.88 6.29
CA GLU A 593 -4.88 14.88 7.09
C GLU A 593 -5.69 14.19 8.18
N VAL A 594 -5.59 14.67 9.42
CA VAL A 594 -6.44 14.20 10.52
C VAL A 594 -7.70 15.05 10.57
N CYS A 595 -8.85 14.46 10.26
CA CYS A 595 -10.14 15.15 10.32
C CYS A 595 -10.64 15.28 11.76
N GLN A 596 -10.61 14.18 12.53
CA GLN A 596 -10.94 14.15 13.96
C GLN A 596 -9.90 13.32 14.69
N ASN A 597 -9.41 13.80 15.83
CA ASN A 597 -8.33 13.18 16.60
C ASN A 597 -8.82 12.85 18.01
N GLU A 598 -8.97 11.57 18.33
CA GLU A 598 -9.37 11.08 19.66
C GLU A 598 -10.65 11.71 20.24
N ASP A 599 -11.64 11.97 19.39
CA ASP A 599 -12.90 12.53 19.85
C ASP A 599 -13.80 11.42 20.43
N THR A 600 -14.80 11.78 21.24
CA THR A 600 -15.61 10.82 22.00
C THR A 600 -16.78 10.30 21.17
N VAL A 601 -17.01 8.98 21.20
CA VAL A 601 -18.25 8.40 20.64
C VAL A 601 -19.39 8.68 21.62
N ALA A 602 -20.42 9.39 21.15
CA ALA A 602 -21.55 9.81 21.97
C ALA A 602 -22.51 8.65 22.32
N LEU A 603 -22.11 7.80 23.26
CA LEU A 603 -22.90 6.67 23.74
C LEU A 603 -23.54 6.96 25.10
N PRO A 604 -24.77 6.49 25.35
CA PRO A 604 -25.35 6.46 26.68
C PRO A 604 -24.52 5.62 27.66
N GLU A 605 -24.65 5.89 28.96
CA GLU A 605 -23.95 5.12 30.01
C GLU A 605 -24.26 3.61 29.92
N GLY A 606 -23.21 2.80 29.92
CA GLY A 606 -23.31 1.34 29.77
C GLY A 606 -23.71 0.83 28.38
N ALA A 607 -23.92 1.71 27.38
CA ALA A 607 -24.19 1.30 26.02
C ALA A 607 -22.90 0.87 25.29
N THR A 608 -23.04 -0.05 24.34
CA THR A 608 -21.94 -0.56 23.52
C THR A 608 -22.23 -0.33 22.04
N VAL A 609 -21.19 -0.27 21.22
CA VAL A 609 -21.35 -0.21 19.76
C VAL A 609 -21.64 -1.60 19.22
N LYS A 610 -22.68 -1.73 18.38
CA LYS A 610 -22.99 -2.97 17.67
C LYS A 610 -22.46 -3.01 16.25
N SER A 611 -22.44 -1.86 15.56
CA SER A 611 -21.92 -1.77 14.20
C SER A 611 -21.44 -0.35 13.88
N VAL A 612 -20.45 -0.28 13.00
CA VAL A 612 -19.84 0.95 12.50
C VAL A 612 -19.64 0.80 11.00
N PHE A 613 -20.07 1.79 10.23
CA PHE A 613 -19.91 1.84 8.78
C PHE A 613 -20.05 3.28 8.31
N PHE A 614 -19.66 3.55 7.07
CA PHE A 614 -19.94 4.83 6.41
C PHE A 614 -21.25 4.73 5.62
N SER A 615 -21.96 5.85 5.46
CA SER A 615 -23.02 5.97 4.47
C SER A 615 -22.47 5.90 3.04
N ASP A 616 -23.34 5.68 2.06
CA ASP A 616 -23.03 5.85 0.62
C ASP A 616 -22.38 7.20 0.29
N ASN A 617 -22.81 8.27 0.97
CA ASN A 617 -22.27 9.63 0.86
C ASN A 617 -20.99 9.87 1.69
N GLY A 618 -20.57 8.87 2.46
CA GLY A 618 -19.31 8.89 3.19
C GLY A 618 -19.36 9.53 4.57
N ASP A 619 -20.53 9.58 5.20
CA ASP A 619 -20.64 10.06 6.58
C ASP A 619 -20.57 8.88 7.57
N PRO A 620 -19.74 8.95 8.64
CA PRO A 620 -19.66 7.91 9.64
C PRO A 620 -21.01 7.66 10.33
N CYS A 621 -21.38 6.39 10.43
CA CYS A 621 -22.58 5.93 11.12
C CYS A 621 -22.24 4.89 12.21
N VAL A 622 -22.92 5.00 13.34
CA VAL A 622 -22.79 4.08 14.48
C VAL A 622 -24.18 3.59 14.87
N TYR A 623 -24.34 2.29 15.01
CA TYR A 623 -25.53 1.70 15.61
C TYR A 623 -25.18 1.11 16.96
N ASP A 624 -25.84 1.60 18.01
CA ASP A 624 -25.54 1.26 19.39
C ASP A 624 -26.39 0.08 19.91
N SER A 625 -26.11 -0.35 21.14
CA SER A 625 -26.88 -1.39 21.81
C SER A 625 -28.27 -0.95 22.24
N THR A 626 -28.52 0.37 22.33
CA THR A 626 -29.84 0.92 22.67
C THR A 626 -30.82 0.86 21.50
N GLY A 627 -30.33 0.72 20.28
CA GLY A 627 -31.14 0.67 19.06
C GLY A 627 -31.18 2.01 18.32
N THR A 628 -30.27 2.93 18.66
CA THR A 628 -30.16 4.25 18.05
C THR A 628 -29.11 4.23 16.95
N LEU A 629 -29.47 4.74 15.78
CA LEU A 629 -28.57 5.01 14.67
C LEU A 629 -28.09 6.46 14.75
N LEU A 630 -26.79 6.64 14.93
CA LEU A 630 -26.12 7.94 14.96
C LEU A 630 -25.37 8.16 13.64
N SER A 631 -25.33 9.40 13.16
CA SER A 631 -24.47 9.85 12.07
C SER A 631 -23.66 11.07 12.50
N LEU A 632 -22.40 11.13 12.08
CA LEU A 632 -21.50 12.23 12.43
C LEU A 632 -21.63 13.35 11.40
N LEU A 633 -22.00 14.56 11.84
CA LEU A 633 -22.09 15.76 11.00
C LEU A 633 -20.82 16.61 11.12
N HIS A 634 -20.44 17.36 10.08
CA HIS A 634 -19.31 18.31 10.06
C HIS A 634 -17.93 17.71 10.41
N TRP A 635 -17.81 16.38 10.37
CA TRP A 635 -16.61 15.65 10.77
C TRP A 635 -15.37 15.91 9.90
N ARG A 636 -15.54 16.47 8.71
CA ARG A 636 -14.44 16.82 7.81
C ARG A 636 -13.67 18.05 8.29
N GLN A 637 -14.28 18.87 9.15
CA GLN A 637 -13.66 20.03 9.78
C GLN A 637 -13.32 19.69 11.23
N PRO A 638 -12.06 19.84 11.67
CA PRO A 638 -11.68 19.60 13.05
C PRO A 638 -12.57 20.37 14.04
N SER A 639 -12.93 19.72 15.15
CA SER A 639 -13.66 20.33 16.27
C SER A 639 -15.10 20.81 15.99
N ARG A 640 -15.66 20.57 14.80
CA ARG A 640 -17.09 20.84 14.50
C ARG A 640 -17.95 19.59 14.50
N ALA A 641 -17.36 18.42 14.72
CA ALA A 641 -18.03 17.15 14.63
C ALA A 641 -19.13 17.00 15.70
N SER A 642 -20.31 16.51 15.30
CA SER A 642 -21.41 16.24 16.21
C SER A 642 -22.16 14.97 15.82
N TRP A 643 -22.35 14.06 16.78
CA TRP A 643 -23.16 12.86 16.60
C TRP A 643 -24.66 13.22 16.64
N ILE A 644 -25.39 12.87 15.59
CA ILE A 644 -26.82 13.17 15.46
C ILE A 644 -27.61 11.87 15.34
N PRO A 645 -28.67 11.66 16.16
CA PRO A 645 -29.54 10.50 16.03
C PRO A 645 -30.45 10.63 14.79
N LEU A 646 -30.26 9.73 13.83
CA LEU A 646 -31.06 9.65 12.62
C LEU A 646 -32.32 8.80 12.80
N LEU A 647 -32.25 7.76 13.63
CA LEU A 647 -33.33 6.82 13.83
C LEU A 647 -33.20 6.12 15.19
N ASP A 648 -34.27 6.10 15.98
CA ASP A 648 -34.41 5.16 17.08
C ASP A 648 -35.33 4.01 16.66
N THR A 649 -34.75 2.82 16.53
CA THR A 649 -35.48 1.63 16.08
C THR A 649 -36.54 1.16 17.08
N LYS A 650 -36.50 1.58 18.35
CA LYS A 650 -37.55 1.28 19.34
C LYS A 650 -38.80 2.13 19.14
N LEU A 651 -38.66 3.31 18.54
CA LEU A 651 -39.76 4.24 18.28
C LEU A 651 -40.47 3.96 16.95
N LEU A 652 -40.10 2.90 16.23
CA LEU A 652 -40.72 2.55 14.96
C LEU A 652 -42.23 2.25 15.13
N PRO A 653 -43.11 2.77 14.25
CA PRO A 653 -44.57 2.62 14.37
C PRO A 653 -45.04 1.16 14.48
N ARG A 654 -44.34 0.22 13.83
CA ARG A 654 -44.64 -1.22 13.89
C ARG A 654 -44.48 -1.84 15.29
N LEU A 655 -43.62 -1.24 16.13
CA LEU A 655 -43.40 -1.66 17.51
C LEU A 655 -44.35 -0.96 18.49
N ALA A 656 -45.08 0.08 18.06
CA ALA A 656 -46.00 0.83 18.91
C ALA A 656 -47.08 -0.06 19.58
N SER A 657 -47.46 -1.18 18.92
CA SER A 657 -48.40 -2.16 19.50
C SER A 657 -47.86 -2.91 20.72
N GLY A 658 -46.53 -2.95 20.92
CA GLY A 658 -45.84 -3.66 22.00
C GLY A 658 -45.96 -5.18 21.97
N ARG A 659 -46.69 -5.76 20.99
CA ARG A 659 -46.88 -7.21 20.85
C ARG A 659 -45.70 -7.92 20.19
N LYS A 660 -44.94 -7.18 19.38
CA LYS A 660 -43.78 -7.69 18.64
C LYS A 660 -42.51 -7.34 19.40
N ARG A 661 -41.68 -8.35 19.71
CA ARG A 661 -40.30 -8.15 20.19
C ARG A 661 -39.37 -8.41 19.01
N GLU A 662 -38.91 -7.33 18.41
CA GLU A 662 -38.01 -7.34 17.26
C GLU A 662 -36.71 -6.62 17.63
N THR A 663 -35.61 -7.13 17.10
CA THR A 663 -34.26 -6.57 17.18
C THR A 663 -33.75 -6.38 15.76
N TYR A 664 -32.86 -5.42 15.55
CA TYR A 664 -32.41 -5.06 14.21
C TYR A 664 -30.91 -5.27 14.09
N PHE A 665 -30.50 -5.97 13.03
CA PHE A 665 -29.11 -6.11 12.66
C PHE A 665 -28.78 -5.09 11.57
N PRO A 666 -27.98 -4.04 11.88
CA PRO A 666 -27.70 -2.96 10.95
C PRO A 666 -26.81 -3.46 9.79
N VAL A 667 -27.17 -3.09 8.56
CA VAL A 667 -26.42 -3.47 7.35
C VAL A 667 -25.72 -2.26 6.75
N ALA A 668 -26.45 -1.18 6.49
CA ALA A 668 -25.89 0.05 5.91
C ALA A 668 -26.84 1.24 6.02
N VAL A 669 -26.32 2.42 5.65
CA VAL A 669 -27.10 3.60 5.33
C VAL A 669 -26.84 3.97 3.88
N ALA A 670 -27.86 3.87 3.04
CA ALA A 670 -27.78 4.18 1.60
C ALA A 670 -29.14 4.63 1.08
N ASP A 671 -29.15 5.42 0.01
CA ASP A 671 -30.36 5.95 -0.61
C ASP A 671 -31.27 6.70 0.38
N ASN A 672 -30.64 7.38 1.35
CA ASN A 672 -31.33 8.09 2.44
C ASN A 672 -32.24 7.20 3.30
N LYS A 673 -31.89 5.91 3.42
CA LYS A 673 -32.60 4.92 4.23
C LYS A 673 -31.65 4.10 5.09
N PHE A 674 -32.19 3.56 6.17
CA PHE A 674 -31.53 2.59 7.01
C PHE A 674 -31.85 1.17 6.55
N HIS A 675 -30.82 0.44 6.12
CA HIS A 675 -30.92 -0.95 5.68
C HIS A 675 -30.55 -1.88 6.84
N CYS A 676 -31.44 -2.80 7.19
CA CYS A 676 -31.21 -3.73 8.29
C CYS A 676 -31.94 -5.07 8.10
N ILE A 677 -31.55 -6.07 8.88
CA ILE A 677 -32.24 -7.34 8.98
C ILE A 677 -33.10 -7.36 10.24
N ILE A 678 -34.38 -7.67 10.08
CA ILE A 678 -35.32 -7.78 11.20
C ILE A 678 -35.20 -9.15 11.85
N LEU A 679 -34.82 -9.17 13.11
CA LEU A 679 -34.68 -10.37 13.93
C LEU A 679 -35.90 -10.48 14.84
N LYS A 680 -36.56 -11.64 14.78
CA LYS A 680 -37.76 -11.94 15.57
C LYS A 680 -37.39 -12.82 16.77
N GLY A 681 -38.15 -12.71 17.86
CA GLY A 681 -38.01 -13.62 18.99
C GLY A 681 -36.81 -13.33 19.91
N GLY A 682 -36.20 -12.15 19.81
CA GLY A 682 -35.07 -11.74 20.66
C GLY A 682 -33.70 -12.19 20.16
N ASP A 683 -33.62 -12.75 18.95
CA ASP A 683 -32.35 -13.07 18.30
C ASP A 683 -31.50 -11.81 18.09
N GLN A 684 -30.20 -11.90 18.35
CA GLN A 684 -29.26 -10.77 18.18
C GLN A 684 -28.54 -10.76 16.83
N TYR A 685 -28.52 -11.92 16.15
CA TYR A 685 -27.79 -12.13 14.90
C TYR A 685 -28.68 -12.83 13.86
N PRO A 686 -28.46 -12.57 12.55
CA PRO A 686 -29.17 -13.28 11.48
C PRO A 686 -28.84 -14.78 11.47
N TYR A 687 -29.76 -15.59 10.95
CA TYR A 687 -29.67 -17.04 10.87
C TYR A 687 -29.83 -17.55 9.43
N PHE A 688 -29.72 -18.87 9.23
CA PHE A 688 -29.93 -19.55 7.94
C PHE A 688 -31.28 -20.28 7.94
N PRO A 689 -32.07 -20.24 6.84
CA PRO A 689 -31.88 -19.41 5.64
C PRO A 689 -32.05 -17.91 5.93
N ARG A 690 -31.40 -17.07 5.13
CA ARG A 690 -31.24 -15.63 5.39
C ARG A 690 -32.62 -14.92 5.47
N PRO A 691 -32.86 -14.09 6.51
CA PRO A 691 -34.03 -13.21 6.52
C PRO A 691 -33.89 -12.07 5.50
N LEU A 692 -35.01 -11.58 4.97
CA LEU A 692 -35.01 -10.52 3.95
C LEU A 692 -34.44 -9.20 4.50
N LEU A 693 -33.69 -8.49 3.64
CA LEU A 693 -33.26 -7.12 3.91
C LEU A 693 -34.49 -6.22 4.00
N SER A 694 -34.53 -5.35 5.00
CA SER A 694 -35.60 -4.39 5.22
C SER A 694 -35.06 -2.98 5.26
N GLU A 695 -35.84 -2.04 4.75
CA GLU A 695 -35.48 -0.62 4.70
C GLU A 695 -36.40 0.19 5.62
N PHE A 696 -35.81 1.18 6.29
CA PHE A 696 -36.54 2.14 7.13
C PHE A 696 -36.14 3.56 6.76
N ASP A 697 -37.14 4.44 6.65
CA ASP A 697 -36.91 5.87 6.54
C ASP A 697 -36.37 6.43 7.86
N PHE A 698 -35.56 7.49 7.78
CA PHE A 698 -35.06 8.17 8.97
C PHE A 698 -36.16 8.87 9.74
N SER A 699 -36.07 8.78 11.07
CA SER A 699 -37.02 9.39 11.98
C SER A 699 -36.25 9.91 13.19
N ILE A 700 -35.94 11.21 13.15
CA ILE A 700 -35.26 11.89 14.24
C ILE A 700 -36.15 11.83 15.49
N PRO A 701 -35.63 11.37 16.64
CA PRO A 701 -36.43 11.21 17.85
C PRO A 701 -36.72 12.58 18.49
N LEU A 702 -37.86 13.20 18.12
CA LEU A 702 -38.29 14.50 18.65
C LEU A 702 -39.24 14.38 19.85
N THR A 703 -40.14 13.39 19.81
CA THR A 703 -41.20 13.20 20.82
C THR A 703 -41.23 11.74 21.31
N SER A 704 -41.78 11.54 22.50
CA SER A 704 -42.00 10.20 23.04
C SER A 704 -43.12 9.49 22.27
N ALA A 705 -43.04 8.17 22.13
CA ALA A 705 -44.04 7.40 21.39
C ALA A 705 -45.47 7.71 21.87
N PRO A 706 -46.47 7.83 20.96
CA PRO A 706 -47.82 8.23 21.32
C PRO A 706 -48.42 7.26 22.34
N ALA A 707 -49.05 7.82 23.38
CA ALA A 707 -49.66 7.06 24.47
C ALA A 707 -50.68 6.06 23.92
N LYS A 708 -50.66 4.82 24.43
CA LYS A 708 -51.62 3.76 24.08
C LYS A 708 -53.05 4.29 24.23
N LYS A 709 -53.84 4.26 23.14
CA LYS A 709 -55.29 4.41 23.27
C LYS A 709 -55.83 3.32 24.22
N PRO A 710 -56.63 3.66 25.24
CA PRO A 710 -57.17 2.68 26.16
C PRO A 710 -58.05 1.67 25.39
N ARG A 711 -57.82 0.39 25.63
CA ARG A 711 -58.56 -0.72 25.02
C ARG A 711 -60.00 -0.69 25.55
N LYS A 712 -60.99 -0.42 24.70
CA LYS A 712 -62.40 -0.79 24.98
C LYS A 712 -62.47 -2.32 25.15
N THR A 713 -62.65 -2.78 26.37
CA THR A 713 -62.92 -4.19 26.68
C THR A 713 -64.36 -4.52 26.31
N ASN A 714 -64.58 -5.10 25.13
CA ASN A 714 -65.81 -5.85 24.85
C ASN A 714 -65.56 -7.32 25.20
N ASN A 715 -66.17 -7.75 26.30
CA ASN A 715 -66.42 -9.17 26.59
C ASN A 715 -67.33 -9.73 25.50
N ASN A 716 -66.88 -10.75 24.76
CA ASN A 716 -67.68 -11.95 24.52
C ASN A 716 -66.83 -13.08 23.90
N LYS A 717 -67.02 -14.26 24.47
CA LYS A 717 -66.46 -15.57 24.09
C LYS A 717 -66.96 -16.01 22.70
N SER A 718 -66.11 -16.66 21.90
CA SER A 718 -66.27 -18.07 21.46
C SER A 718 -65.29 -18.44 20.33
N GLU A 719 -64.68 -19.63 20.52
CA GLU A 719 -64.33 -20.71 19.57
C GLU A 719 -63.81 -20.43 18.14
N GLY A 720 -62.69 -21.10 17.81
CA GLY A 720 -62.66 -22.08 16.72
C GLY A 720 -62.28 -21.64 15.29
N ALA A 721 -61.02 -21.92 14.93
CA ALA A 721 -60.51 -22.44 13.64
C ALA A 721 -60.85 -21.79 12.27
N ASN A 722 -59.75 -21.53 11.55
CA ASN A 722 -59.50 -21.73 10.10
C ASN A 722 -60.19 -20.86 9.02
N ASP A 723 -59.33 -20.05 8.39
CA ASP A 723 -58.93 -20.07 6.97
C ASP A 723 -59.54 -19.08 5.94
N SER A 724 -58.61 -18.58 5.13
CA SER A 724 -58.69 -17.98 3.78
C SER A 724 -59.45 -16.67 3.50
N ASP A 725 -58.64 -15.67 3.13
CA ASP A 725 -58.71 -14.77 1.97
C ASP A 725 -60.06 -14.21 1.48
N GLN A 726 -60.19 -12.87 1.52
CA GLN A 726 -60.47 -12.07 0.32
C GLN A 726 -60.36 -10.56 0.55
N GLU A 727 -59.72 -9.90 -0.41
CA GLU A 727 -59.67 -8.45 -0.62
C GLU A 727 -61.08 -7.86 -0.84
N MET A 728 -61.31 -6.61 -0.39
CA MET A 728 -61.89 -5.51 -1.20
C MET A 728 -62.24 -4.27 -0.35
N LEU A 729 -62.16 -3.12 -1.03
CA LEU A 729 -62.30 -1.72 -0.58
C LEU A 729 -63.53 -1.40 0.29
N SER A 730 -63.36 -0.43 1.22
CA SER A 730 -64.29 0.72 1.35
C SER A 730 -63.70 1.86 2.19
N SER A 731 -63.97 3.08 1.73
CA SER A 731 -63.64 4.40 2.28
C SER A 731 -64.61 4.82 3.42
N PRO A 732 -64.39 5.97 4.12
CA PRO A 732 -64.61 6.10 5.56
C PRO A 732 -66.02 6.61 5.92
N GLU A 733 -66.53 6.16 7.07
CA GLU A 733 -67.59 6.86 7.80
C GLU A 733 -67.02 7.50 9.07
N SER A 734 -67.33 8.78 9.20
CA SER A 734 -67.13 9.68 10.32
C SER A 734 -67.88 9.22 11.57
N ASP A 735 -67.23 9.24 12.72
CA ASP A 735 -67.92 9.37 14.00
C ASP A 735 -67.12 10.30 14.91
N ASP A 736 -67.71 11.47 15.14
CA ASP A 736 -67.27 12.54 16.02
C ASP A 736 -67.47 12.10 17.48
N SER A 737 -66.40 12.12 18.26
CA SER A 737 -66.53 12.20 19.71
C SER A 737 -65.39 13.05 20.26
N GLU A 738 -65.72 14.31 20.52
CA GLU A 738 -64.90 15.30 21.20
C GLU A 738 -64.59 14.85 22.64
N GLU A 739 -63.32 14.53 22.91
CA GLU A 739 -62.75 14.60 24.25
C GLU A 739 -61.57 15.58 24.18
N GLU A 740 -61.71 16.72 24.88
CA GLU A 740 -60.66 17.74 25.01
C GLU A 740 -59.39 17.16 25.67
N PRO A 741 -58.19 17.35 25.10
CA PRO A 741 -56.95 17.24 25.85
C PRO A 741 -56.48 18.64 26.28
N THR A 742 -56.52 18.87 27.59
CA THR A 742 -55.81 19.98 28.23
C THR A 742 -54.30 19.70 28.26
N ALA A 743 -53.52 20.77 28.05
CA ALA A 743 -52.04 20.88 28.03
C ALA A 743 -51.31 20.42 26.74
N GLN A 744 -51.11 21.39 25.83
CA GLN A 744 -49.99 21.51 24.86
C GLN A 744 -49.57 20.23 24.09
N GLN A 745 -50.52 19.44 23.59
CA GLN A 745 -50.19 18.49 22.52
C GLN A 745 -50.03 19.27 21.22
N GLN A 746 -48.81 19.34 20.69
CA GLN A 746 -48.57 19.85 19.34
C GLN A 746 -49.39 19.01 18.35
N SER A 747 -49.94 19.65 17.31
CA SER A 747 -50.72 18.92 16.31
C SER A 747 -49.81 17.88 15.62
N PRO A 748 -50.30 16.66 15.32
CA PRO A 748 -49.50 15.62 14.67
C PRO A 748 -48.98 16.06 13.30
N GLU A 749 -49.68 17.00 12.65
CA GLU A 749 -49.23 17.67 11.42
C GLU A 749 -48.00 18.55 11.66
N SER A 750 -47.98 19.35 12.74
CA SER A 750 -46.82 20.18 13.10
C SER A 750 -45.59 19.33 13.43
N GLU A 751 -45.74 18.20 14.12
CA GLU A 751 -44.63 17.30 14.46
C GLU A 751 -44.05 16.64 13.20
N SER A 752 -44.91 16.18 12.28
CA SER A 752 -44.49 15.60 11.00
C SER A 752 -43.74 16.60 10.11
N LEU A 753 -44.19 17.85 10.08
CA LEU A 753 -43.51 18.91 9.34
C LEU A 753 -42.17 19.30 9.99
N ALA A 754 -42.10 19.37 11.32
CA ALA A 754 -40.85 19.63 12.05
C ALA A 754 -39.82 18.51 11.81
N GLN A 755 -40.26 17.25 11.83
CA GLN A 755 -39.43 16.11 11.46
C GLN A 755 -38.92 16.21 10.02
N THR A 756 -39.80 16.55 9.07
CA THR A 756 -39.43 16.72 7.66
C THR A 756 -38.42 17.85 7.47
N TYR A 757 -38.63 18.99 8.15
CA TYR A 757 -37.70 20.12 8.14
C TYR A 757 -36.32 19.72 8.65
N LEU A 758 -36.24 19.09 9.84
CA LEU A 758 -34.96 18.68 10.44
C LEU A 758 -34.24 17.63 9.60
N GLN A 759 -34.95 16.63 9.08
CA GLN A 759 -34.37 15.60 8.22
C GLN A 759 -33.77 16.21 6.96
N LYS A 760 -34.52 17.06 6.25
CA LYS A 760 -34.01 17.74 5.03
C LYS A 760 -32.86 18.69 5.34
N SER A 761 -32.94 19.42 6.45
CA SER A 761 -31.88 20.33 6.92
C SER A 761 -30.57 19.57 7.17
N LEU A 762 -30.65 18.43 7.83
CA LEU A 762 -29.51 17.56 8.08
C LEU A 762 -28.89 17.02 6.78
N LEU A 763 -29.73 16.51 5.86
CA LEU A 763 -29.26 16.02 4.57
C LEU A 763 -28.62 17.11 3.73
N ALA A 764 -29.18 18.33 3.75
CA ALA A 764 -28.59 19.48 3.07
C ALA A 764 -27.22 19.84 3.67
N SER A 765 -27.08 19.80 5.00
CA SER A 765 -25.80 20.06 5.67
C SER A 765 -24.74 18.99 5.35
N GLN A 766 -25.11 17.70 5.38
CA GLN A 766 -24.22 16.60 4.98
C GLN A 766 -23.77 16.73 3.52
N LEU A 767 -24.70 17.04 2.62
CA LEU A 767 -24.39 17.23 1.20
C LEU A 767 -23.51 18.46 0.95
N ALA A 768 -23.74 19.55 1.69
CA ALA A 768 -22.91 20.75 1.62
C ALA A 768 -21.46 20.46 2.08
N ASP A 769 -21.28 19.72 3.18
CA ASP A 769 -19.96 19.29 3.65
C ASP A 769 -19.25 18.40 2.62
N LEU A 770 -19.96 17.46 2.01
CA LEU A 770 -19.44 16.60 0.96
C LEU A 770 -18.98 17.41 -0.27
N LEU A 771 -19.80 18.37 -0.70
CA LEU A 771 -19.52 19.24 -1.85
C LEU A 771 -18.33 20.18 -1.63
N SER A 772 -18.10 20.61 -0.39
CA SER A 772 -16.96 21.47 -0.03
C SER A 772 -15.62 20.74 -0.07
N SER A 773 -15.63 19.43 0.21
CA SER A 773 -14.42 18.61 0.42
C SER A 773 -14.04 17.73 -0.77
N THR A 774 -15.03 17.39 -1.60
CA THR A 774 -14.88 16.54 -2.79
C THR A 774 -15.02 17.36 -4.07
N ARG A 775 -14.40 16.91 -5.18
CA ARG A 775 -14.60 17.54 -6.49
C ARG A 775 -16.09 17.49 -6.85
N SER A 776 -16.73 18.66 -6.90
CA SER A 776 -18.19 18.76 -6.93
C SER A 776 -18.78 18.38 -8.29
N ALA A 777 -19.66 17.37 -8.28
CA ALA A 777 -20.46 16.98 -9.45
C ALA A 777 -21.64 17.96 -9.65
N ALA A 778 -21.94 18.31 -10.90
CA ALA A 778 -23.04 19.24 -11.22
C ALA A 778 -24.41 18.72 -10.72
N SER A 779 -24.62 17.39 -10.74
CA SER A 779 -25.82 16.74 -10.21
C SER A 779 -25.99 16.93 -8.70
N GLN A 780 -24.91 16.83 -7.93
CA GLN A 780 -24.93 17.01 -6.47
C GLN A 780 -25.24 18.46 -6.08
N ARG A 781 -24.71 19.45 -6.82
CA ARG A 781 -25.06 20.88 -6.59
C ARG A 781 -26.53 21.15 -6.90
N ALA A 782 -27.07 20.55 -7.96
CA ALA A 782 -28.49 20.67 -8.29
C ALA A 782 -29.39 20.02 -7.23
N LEU A 783 -28.95 18.89 -6.65
CA LEU A 783 -29.65 18.24 -5.55
C LEU A 783 -29.65 19.12 -4.28
N LEU A 784 -28.53 19.76 -3.95
CA LEU A 784 -28.46 20.68 -2.81
C LEU A 784 -29.44 21.85 -2.97
N ALA A 785 -29.46 22.50 -4.13
CA ALA A 785 -30.39 23.60 -4.41
C ALA A 785 -31.86 23.14 -4.33
N ARG A 786 -32.16 21.91 -4.75
CA ARG A 786 -33.49 21.31 -4.61
C ARG A 786 -33.85 21.07 -3.14
N LEU A 787 -32.92 20.55 -2.33
CA LEU A 787 -33.11 20.33 -0.90
C LEU A 787 -33.36 21.64 -0.16
N GLU A 788 -32.63 22.71 -0.47
CA GLU A 788 -32.85 24.05 0.10
C GLU A 788 -34.27 24.56 -0.17
N VAL A 789 -34.74 24.44 -1.41
CA VAL A 789 -36.13 24.78 -1.77
C VAL A 789 -37.14 23.91 -1.03
N ASP A 790 -36.85 22.62 -0.84
CA ASP A 790 -37.74 21.69 -0.16
C ASP A 790 -37.75 21.86 1.37
N ILE A 791 -36.70 22.45 1.95
CA ILE A 791 -36.65 22.94 3.35
C ILE A 791 -37.57 24.14 3.49
N ASP A 792 -37.44 25.14 2.61
CA ASP A 792 -38.26 26.36 2.67
C ASP A 792 -39.75 26.07 2.46
N LYS A 793 -40.10 25.10 1.59
CA LYS A 793 -41.49 24.63 1.47
C LYS A 793 -42.01 24.02 2.78
N ALA A 794 -41.20 23.26 3.51
CA ALA A 794 -41.61 22.69 4.79
C ALA A 794 -41.79 23.80 5.84
N LEU A 795 -40.90 24.79 5.88
CA LEU A 795 -41.04 26.00 6.72
C LEU A 795 -42.34 26.76 6.38
N LEU A 796 -42.67 26.94 5.10
CA LEU A 796 -43.92 27.58 4.68
C LEU A 796 -45.17 26.81 5.12
N GLN A 797 -45.13 25.47 5.07
CA GLN A 797 -46.21 24.63 5.58
C GLN A 797 -46.34 24.75 7.10
N MET A 798 -45.23 24.75 7.85
CA MET A 798 -45.26 24.99 9.29
C MET A 798 -45.80 26.39 9.62
N LEU A 799 -45.41 27.41 8.85
CA LEU A 799 -45.94 28.77 8.99
C LEU A 799 -47.45 28.80 8.77
N ALA A 800 -47.97 28.08 7.77
CA ALA A 800 -49.40 28.00 7.52
C ALA A 800 -50.15 27.32 8.67
N VAL A 801 -49.60 26.24 9.26
CA VAL A 801 -50.16 25.58 10.45
C VAL A 801 -50.17 26.54 11.63
N GLU A 802 -49.07 27.25 11.90
CA GLU A 802 -49.02 28.23 12.99
C GLU A 802 -49.96 29.42 12.78
N CYS A 803 -50.12 29.89 11.54
CA CYS A 803 -51.08 30.97 11.22
C CYS A 803 -52.54 30.51 11.35
N ARG A 804 -52.82 29.22 11.11
CA ARG A 804 -54.14 28.59 11.20
C ARG A 804 -54.54 28.26 12.65
N GLU A 805 -53.61 27.69 13.42
CA GLU A 805 -53.87 27.16 14.78
C GLU A 805 -53.51 28.16 15.89
N GLY A 806 -52.58 29.06 15.66
CA GLY A 806 -52.12 30.05 16.64
C GLY A 806 -52.91 31.35 16.58
N GLY A 807 -53.37 31.87 17.73
CA GLY A 807 -53.83 33.26 17.87
C GLY A 807 -52.68 34.28 17.69
N GLU A 808 -52.89 35.55 18.05
CA GLU A 808 -51.82 36.57 18.01
C GLU A 808 -50.60 36.18 18.86
N GLU A 809 -50.81 35.36 19.90
CA GLU A 809 -49.77 34.87 20.82
C GLU A 809 -48.68 34.02 20.15
N ARG A 810 -48.94 33.43 18.97
CA ARG A 810 -47.94 32.63 18.23
C ARG A 810 -47.26 33.39 17.09
N GLY A 811 -47.54 34.69 16.94
CA GLY A 811 -46.94 35.53 15.88
C GLY A 811 -45.40 35.58 15.92
N MET A 812 -44.80 35.54 17.11
CA MET A 812 -43.34 35.50 17.27
C MET A 812 -42.73 34.19 16.75
N ARG A 813 -43.35 33.05 17.06
CA ARG A 813 -42.94 31.73 16.56
C ARG A 813 -43.07 31.66 15.03
N ALA A 814 -44.14 32.24 14.48
CA ALA A 814 -44.35 32.33 13.04
C ALA A 814 -43.27 33.19 12.35
N LEU A 815 -42.85 34.30 12.96
CA LEU A 815 -41.75 35.13 12.46
C LEU A 815 -40.41 34.38 12.50
N GLU A 816 -40.13 33.64 13.58
CA GLU A 816 -38.93 32.81 13.71
C GLU A 816 -38.84 31.74 12.60
N ILE A 817 -39.96 31.10 12.26
CA ILE A 817 -40.02 30.15 11.13
C ILE A 817 -39.59 30.80 9.81
N VAL A 818 -39.96 32.08 9.58
CA VAL A 818 -39.55 32.82 8.37
C VAL A 818 -38.06 33.17 8.41
N GLN A 819 -37.51 33.49 9.58
CA GLN A 819 -36.07 33.76 9.74
C GLN A 819 -35.19 32.54 9.49
N LEU A 820 -35.72 31.32 9.59
CA LEU A 820 -35.02 30.07 9.28
C LEU A 820 -34.93 29.75 7.78
N MET A 821 -35.61 30.51 6.91
CA MET A 821 -35.61 30.26 5.47
C MET A 821 -34.23 30.50 4.84
N ARG A 822 -33.84 29.65 3.90
CA ARG A 822 -32.50 29.66 3.25
C ARG A 822 -32.48 30.36 1.89
N ASP A 823 -33.64 30.56 1.25
CA ASP A 823 -33.74 31.20 -0.06
C ASP A 823 -33.21 32.64 -0.07
N ARG A 824 -32.11 32.85 -0.79
CA ARG A 824 -31.51 34.19 -1.02
C ARG A 824 -32.24 35.01 -2.08
N SER A 825 -33.16 34.41 -2.85
CA SER A 825 -33.90 35.12 -3.91
C SER A 825 -35.09 35.94 -3.39
N GLY A 826 -35.43 35.83 -2.10
CA GLY A 826 -36.53 36.55 -1.46
C GLY A 826 -37.93 36.04 -1.85
N ARG A 827 -38.04 35.09 -2.79
CA ARG A 827 -39.33 34.57 -3.28
C ARG A 827 -40.08 33.79 -2.21
N MET A 828 -39.37 33.00 -1.40
CA MET A 828 -39.99 32.26 -0.28
C MET A 828 -40.51 33.21 0.81
N VAL A 829 -39.80 34.31 1.09
CA VAL A 829 -40.23 35.34 2.05
C VAL A 829 -41.47 36.08 1.55
N GLU A 830 -41.55 36.39 0.25
CA GLU A 830 -42.77 36.97 -0.34
C GLU A 830 -43.97 36.00 -0.24
N ALA A 831 -43.74 34.70 -0.46
CA ALA A 831 -44.77 33.68 -0.28
C ALA A 831 -45.24 33.59 1.18
N ALA A 832 -44.33 33.69 2.16
CA ALA A 832 -44.66 33.74 3.58
C ALA A 832 -45.58 34.94 3.91
N GLY A 833 -45.28 36.12 3.36
CA GLY A 833 -46.12 37.31 3.52
C GLY A 833 -47.54 37.11 2.95
N LYS A 834 -47.66 36.46 1.78
CA LYS A 834 -48.97 36.10 1.19
C LYS A 834 -49.76 35.12 2.06
N ILE A 835 -49.09 34.15 2.69
CA ILE A 835 -49.73 33.19 3.62
C ILE A 835 -50.24 33.92 4.85
N ALA A 836 -49.42 34.78 5.48
CA ALA A 836 -49.85 35.58 6.64
C ALA A 836 -51.06 36.47 6.31
N GLY A 837 -51.07 37.10 5.13
CA GLY A 837 -52.21 37.89 4.64
C GLY A 837 -53.48 37.05 4.44
N ARG A 838 -53.36 35.83 3.92
CA ARG A 838 -54.49 34.91 3.70
C ARG A 838 -55.22 34.54 4.99
N TYR A 839 -54.49 34.41 6.09
CA TYR A 839 -55.04 34.10 7.43
C TYR A 839 -55.35 35.36 8.26
N GLY A 840 -55.34 36.56 7.65
CA GLY A 840 -55.72 37.81 8.33
C GLY A 840 -54.69 38.34 9.33
N ARG A 841 -53.41 37.98 9.21
CA ARG A 841 -52.33 38.35 10.15
C ARG A 841 -51.54 39.57 9.66
N ALA A 842 -52.14 40.76 9.69
CA ALA A 842 -51.54 41.98 9.13
C ALA A 842 -50.20 42.39 9.79
N LEU A 843 -50.13 42.39 11.13
CA LEU A 843 -48.91 42.74 11.88
C LEU A 843 -47.74 41.79 11.58
N LEU A 844 -48.02 40.49 11.47
CA LEU A 844 -47.01 39.49 11.09
C LEU A 844 -46.53 39.73 9.65
N GLY A 845 -47.44 40.04 8.73
CA GLY A 845 -47.09 40.39 7.34
C GLY A 845 -46.17 41.61 7.24
N GLU A 846 -46.40 42.65 8.04
CA GLU A 846 -45.52 43.83 8.11
C GLU A 846 -44.12 43.46 8.63
N LYS A 847 -44.03 42.65 9.69
CA LYS A 847 -42.76 42.18 10.24
C LYS A 847 -41.98 41.30 9.27
N ILE A 848 -42.66 40.43 8.53
CA ILE A 848 -42.04 39.62 7.47
C ILE A 848 -41.47 40.51 6.35
N ARG A 849 -42.18 41.58 5.98
CA ARG A 849 -41.71 42.54 4.97
C ARG A 849 -40.48 43.31 5.45
N GLU A 850 -40.50 43.81 6.69
CA GLU A 850 -39.34 44.48 7.31
C GLU A 850 -38.10 43.57 7.29
N TRP A 851 -38.26 42.30 7.67
CA TRP A 851 -37.17 41.32 7.61
C TRP A 851 -36.68 41.05 6.19
N GLY A 852 -37.60 40.93 5.22
CA GLY A 852 -37.23 40.75 3.82
C GLY A 852 -36.43 41.93 3.25
N GLU A 853 -36.76 43.15 3.65
CA GLU A 853 -36.02 44.38 3.28
C GLU A 853 -34.62 44.41 3.92
N GLU A 854 -34.48 43.97 5.17
CA GLU A 854 -33.19 43.87 5.87
C GLU A 854 -32.25 42.86 5.20
N VAL A 855 -32.76 41.67 4.87
CA VAL A 855 -31.99 40.61 4.18
C VAL A 855 -31.57 41.04 2.76
N ALA A 856 -32.44 41.76 2.04
CA ALA A 856 -32.12 42.32 0.73
C ALA A 856 -31.12 43.48 0.80
N GLY A 857 -31.19 44.31 1.86
CA GLY A 857 -30.30 45.46 2.09
C GLY A 857 -28.89 45.08 2.56
N GLY A 858 -28.74 43.97 3.30
CA GLY A 858 -27.45 43.50 3.83
C GLY A 858 -26.52 42.85 2.78
N GLY A 859 -27.03 42.48 1.60
CA GLY A 859 -26.26 41.80 0.54
C GLY A 859 -25.31 42.69 -0.27
N GLY A 860 -25.23 44.00 -0.01
CA GLY A 860 -24.51 44.98 -0.81
C GLY A 860 -23.21 45.57 -0.23
N GLY A 861 -22.73 45.12 0.94
CA GLY A 861 -21.73 45.88 1.74
C GLY A 861 -20.46 45.15 2.19
N GLY A 862 -20.03 44.05 1.54
CA GLY A 862 -18.93 43.20 2.04
C GLY A 862 -17.69 43.09 1.13
N GLY A 863 -17.27 44.18 0.49
CA GLY A 863 -16.11 44.17 -0.42
C GLY A 863 -15.36 45.51 -0.49
N ALA A 864 -14.79 45.96 0.64
CA ALA A 864 -13.80 47.03 0.68
C ALA A 864 -13.00 46.99 2.01
N GLY A 865 -11.65 46.93 1.92
CA GLY A 865 -10.67 46.98 3.03
C GLY A 865 -10.50 45.63 3.74
N ASP A 866 -9.34 44.98 3.79
CA ASP A 866 -8.04 45.52 4.19
C ASP A 866 -6.91 45.12 3.24
N GLY A 867 -6.31 46.12 2.59
CA GLY A 867 -4.90 46.08 2.22
C GLY A 867 -4.12 46.69 3.38
N PHE A 868 -3.40 45.85 4.12
CA PHE A 868 -2.32 46.30 4.99
C PHE A 868 -1.04 46.36 4.16
N ASP A 869 -0.65 47.57 3.77
CA ASP A 869 0.75 47.91 3.52
C ASP A 869 1.46 48.00 4.88
N GLU A 870 2.52 47.22 5.08
CA GLU A 870 3.65 47.64 5.90
C GLU A 870 4.94 47.19 5.20
N ASP A 871 5.63 48.19 4.66
CA ASP A 871 7.06 48.18 4.36
C ASP A 871 7.86 47.83 5.64
N GLY A 872 8.95 47.07 5.50
CA GLY A 872 9.93 46.95 6.58
C GLY A 872 10.94 45.82 6.44
N ASP A 873 12.03 46.13 5.73
CA ASP A 873 13.41 45.71 5.99
C ASP A 873 13.78 44.21 6.06
N GLY A 874 14.71 43.83 5.18
CA GLY A 874 15.46 42.58 5.33
C GLY A 874 16.52 42.66 6.42
N PHE A 875 16.94 41.50 6.92
CA PHE A 875 18.32 41.12 7.23
C PHE A 875 18.34 39.60 7.54
N ASP A 876 19.34 38.93 6.96
CA ASP A 876 19.85 37.55 7.14
C ASP A 876 18.94 36.32 6.87
#